data_AF-A0A1M4ZHQ1-F1
#
_entry.id   AF-A0A1M4ZHQ1-F1
#
_cell.length_a   1.000
_cell.length_b   1.000
_cell.length_c   1.000
_cell.angle_alpha   90.00
_cell.angle_beta   90.00
_cell.angle_gamma   90.00
#
_symmetry.space_group_name_H-M   'P 1'
#
loop_
_entity.id
_entity.type
_entity.pdbx_description
1 polymer ?
#
loop_
_entity_poly.entity_id
_entity_poly.type
_entity_poly.pdbx_seq_one_letter_code
_entity_poly.pdbx_strand_id
1 'polypeptide(L)'
;MDAPVSAHSLCRSRAPYRVEVGGVLTPSGIERGRRVLTVLSPDSWEIRPTGDPVDASFPETLVAPALCDAHVHLHPFVDLAEYVTYGVTRIRDLGSLVGAGEKLPTASGCADPVPEIVLGGPLFDRPGKQRLLIAAPWSDAADLPALFDAAVARGARWIKLYARFPAELYDTAVALAHARGLRVALHPGPGDYSAAVRAGVDELEHLVCLTPAGDGVHGTHAVHRRWADRRDQDTWPCLPPGTAVCPTLIVNHHLVAEAERGWSFPGHDPTMVRFWRELTVVSRPWTEEELAAGRAAVARMAAAIPELDRAGVRWVIGSDTPNPGVRPGRSLWEEMNLLVAAGLDRMAVYRAAAVARGLGETGADSLVLLPLSTFDSPVFPVEPPTAVLLRGCLFVANRETEAVMTTRYRRNPWLLVEWDDGDRVVVVNSRSQRRFRIEPELLWLLNQISKTRAPEELDLPGYSADQLAGLLTRLAEAGIVQPVNSVNGESPADRNEWTACELAVHAQASRGGKPKMKLRDIPSARLNHAEATRTIPLSSPSPPSRPLAEVLRARRSIRDFAPAPLLLDELSAFLDRAARVEGWLGRDEWQTTRRPSASGGGRHSIELYLVVRNVDGLEPGAYHYDPFAHALEQLQPWSSELDDLQHRLLCRAMMVEKPPQVSFYLASYFRRVQCKYGGMTLSVIYRDTGCLIQTFYLVATDLGLARCATATIEAEPTPSFLGAYRDSFIHTANFALGLPASEEPSNPDFRPLTNGTATGEERR
;
A
#
# COMPACT_ATOMS: atom_id res chain seq x y z
N MET A 1 23.07 14.16 2.87
CA MET A 1 21.63 14.53 3.01
C MET A 1 21.05 14.24 1.65
N ASP A 2 20.80 12.96 1.42
CA ASP A 2 20.62 12.38 0.09
C ASP A 2 19.19 11.87 0.03
N ALA A 3 18.34 12.63 -0.66
CA ALA A 3 16.99 12.21 -0.98
C ALA A 3 17.05 11.09 -2.05
N PRO A 4 16.16 10.08 -1.98
CA PRO A 4 16.16 8.98 -2.93
C PRO A 4 15.71 9.49 -4.31
N VAL A 5 16.55 9.24 -5.30
CA VAL A 5 16.31 9.52 -6.71
C VAL A 5 15.43 8.38 -7.26
N SER A 6 14.26 8.69 -7.82
CA SER A 6 13.39 7.71 -8.48
C SER A 6 14.10 7.08 -9.69
N ALA A 7 13.67 5.89 -10.12
CA ALA A 7 14.36 4.98 -11.05
C ALA A 7 14.67 5.52 -12.49
N HIS A 8 14.62 6.82 -12.74
CA HIS A 8 14.80 7.42 -14.06
C HIS A 8 15.63 8.72 -14.06
N SER A 9 16.76 8.78 -13.35
CA SER A 9 17.64 9.94 -13.52
C SER A 9 19.12 9.67 -13.31
N LEU A 10 19.85 9.59 -14.42
CA LEU A 10 21.20 10.13 -14.52
C LEU A 10 21.06 11.60 -14.95
N CYS A 11 20.70 12.46 -14.00
CA CYS A 11 20.68 13.91 -14.21
C CYS A 11 22.12 14.43 -14.16
N ARG A 12 22.63 14.99 -15.26
CA ARG A 12 23.82 15.85 -15.21
C ARG A 12 23.44 17.33 -15.31
N SER A 13 24.21 18.09 -14.54
CA SER A 13 23.90 19.33 -13.86
C SER A 13 24.18 20.61 -14.67
N ARG A 14 23.16 21.47 -14.69
CA ARG A 14 23.17 22.94 -14.88
C ARG A 14 23.96 23.50 -16.06
N ALA A 15 23.24 24.25 -16.88
CA ALA A 15 23.81 25.08 -17.93
C ALA A 15 24.93 26.03 -17.41
N PRO A 16 25.94 26.36 -18.24
CA PRO A 16 26.08 25.92 -19.62
C PRO A 16 26.69 24.52 -19.76
N TYR A 17 26.17 23.69 -20.67
CA TYR A 17 26.77 22.41 -21.07
C TYR A 17 26.49 22.09 -22.55
N ARG A 18 27.29 21.21 -23.14
CA ARG A 18 27.31 20.90 -24.58
C ARG A 18 27.12 19.41 -24.84
N VAL A 19 26.22 19.09 -25.76
CA VAL A 19 25.85 17.72 -26.14
C VAL A 19 26.06 17.53 -27.63
N GLU A 20 26.93 16.60 -28.02
CA GLU A 20 27.07 16.18 -29.41
C GLU A 20 25.90 15.26 -29.82
N VAL A 21 25.33 15.50 -31.00
CA VAL A 21 24.19 14.75 -31.57
C VAL A 21 24.40 14.46 -33.05
N GLY A 22 23.65 13.48 -33.57
CA GLY A 22 23.77 12.98 -34.96
C GLY A 22 22.93 13.71 -36.01
N GLY A 23 21.97 14.51 -35.59
CA GLY A 23 21.12 15.28 -36.49
C GLY A 23 20.08 16.13 -35.76
N VAL A 24 19.34 16.92 -36.53
CA VAL A 24 18.32 17.86 -36.01
C VAL A 24 17.08 17.83 -36.89
N LEU A 25 15.90 17.87 -36.26
CA LEU A 25 14.62 18.04 -36.94
C LEU A 25 14.30 19.53 -37.14
N THR A 26 14.57 20.04 -38.34
CA THR A 26 14.31 21.43 -38.73
C THR A 26 12.91 21.57 -39.37
N PRO A 27 12.43 22.79 -39.64
CA PRO A 27 11.18 22.99 -40.39
C PRO A 27 11.21 22.38 -41.80
N SER A 28 12.37 22.32 -42.45
CA SER A 28 12.56 21.78 -43.81
C SER A 28 12.72 20.27 -43.85
N GLY A 29 12.99 19.60 -42.72
CA GLY A 29 13.11 18.14 -42.65
C GLY A 29 14.13 17.68 -41.62
N ILE A 30 14.67 16.48 -41.82
CA ILE A 30 15.72 15.92 -40.98
C ILE A 30 17.07 16.26 -41.58
N GLU A 31 17.89 17.01 -40.85
CA GLU A 31 19.27 17.28 -41.21
C GLU A 31 20.20 16.32 -40.46
N ARG A 32 20.84 15.41 -41.20
CA ARG A 32 21.80 14.46 -40.64
C ARG A 32 23.21 15.04 -40.68
N GLY A 33 24.00 14.72 -39.66
CA GLY A 33 25.38 15.14 -39.50
C GLY A 33 25.64 15.65 -38.09
N ARG A 34 26.90 15.55 -37.64
CA ARG A 34 27.28 15.96 -36.28
C ARG A 34 26.93 17.43 -36.03
N ARG A 35 26.31 17.67 -34.88
CA ARG A 35 25.95 19.00 -34.35
C ARG A 35 26.23 19.03 -32.87
N VAL A 36 26.38 20.23 -32.32
CA VAL A 36 26.52 20.45 -30.87
C VAL A 36 25.32 21.26 -30.39
N LEU A 37 24.49 20.65 -29.55
CA LEU A 37 23.45 21.31 -28.78
C LEU A 37 24.10 21.91 -27.53
N THR A 38 24.12 23.23 -27.43
CA THR A 38 24.61 23.96 -26.25
C THR A 38 23.41 24.45 -25.45
N VAL A 39 23.25 23.98 -24.23
CA VAL A 39 22.23 24.47 -23.30
C VAL A 39 22.86 25.63 -22.53
N LEU A 40 22.30 26.84 -22.66
CA LEU A 40 22.85 28.08 -22.11
C LEU A 40 22.20 28.44 -20.76
N SER A 41 20.90 28.15 -20.61
CA SER A 41 20.13 28.36 -19.38
C SER A 41 18.90 27.43 -19.36
N PRO A 42 18.09 27.40 -18.28
CA PRO A 42 16.83 26.65 -18.24
C PRO A 42 15.90 26.89 -19.44
N ASP A 43 15.89 28.11 -19.95
CA ASP A 43 14.98 28.56 -21.02
C ASP A 43 15.76 28.99 -22.29
N SER A 44 16.99 28.51 -22.47
CA SER A 44 17.78 28.89 -23.65
C SER A 44 18.77 27.80 -24.06
N TRP A 45 18.74 27.46 -25.34
CA TRP A 45 19.71 26.58 -26.01
C TRP A 45 20.02 27.08 -27.42
N GLU A 46 21.14 26.62 -27.97
CA GLU A 46 21.57 26.86 -29.34
C GLU A 46 22.17 25.61 -29.98
N ILE A 47 22.10 25.51 -31.31
CA ILE A 47 22.68 24.40 -32.08
C ILE A 47 23.74 24.95 -33.01
N ARG A 48 24.96 24.41 -32.93
CA ARG A 48 26.11 24.86 -33.73
C ARG A 48 26.82 23.71 -34.47
N PRO A 49 27.54 23.99 -35.57
CA PRO A 49 28.44 23.03 -36.20
C PRO A 49 29.56 22.55 -35.26
N THR A 50 30.08 21.34 -35.47
CA THR A 50 31.14 20.72 -34.67
C THR A 50 32.45 21.53 -34.69
N GLY A 51 33.13 21.63 -33.54
CA GLY A 51 34.43 22.31 -33.39
C GLY A 51 34.98 22.45 -31.96
N ASP A 52 34.09 22.35 -30.95
CA ASP A 52 34.44 22.50 -29.53
C ASP A 52 34.36 21.18 -28.74
N PRO A 53 35.04 21.07 -27.57
CA PRO A 53 34.83 19.97 -26.62
C PRO A 53 33.38 19.89 -26.14
N VAL A 54 32.86 18.67 -25.98
CA VAL A 54 31.48 18.38 -25.55
C VAL A 54 31.47 17.63 -24.22
N ASP A 55 30.42 17.85 -23.42
CA ASP A 55 30.23 17.24 -22.09
C ASP A 55 29.60 15.85 -22.16
N ALA A 56 28.83 15.59 -23.22
CA ALA A 56 28.21 14.31 -23.55
C ALA A 56 28.11 14.14 -25.07
N SER A 57 28.08 12.90 -25.56
CA SER A 57 27.96 12.59 -26.98
C SER A 57 26.94 11.47 -27.21
N PHE A 58 25.98 11.75 -28.09
CA PHE A 58 24.93 10.84 -28.54
C PHE A 58 24.87 10.86 -30.08
N PRO A 59 25.88 10.31 -30.77
CA PRO A 59 26.05 10.47 -32.22
C PRO A 59 24.94 9.79 -33.03
N GLU A 60 24.24 8.82 -32.44
CA GLU A 60 23.11 8.11 -33.06
C GLU A 60 21.75 8.70 -32.66
N THR A 61 21.70 9.99 -32.32
CA THR A 61 20.47 10.67 -31.91
C THR A 61 20.09 11.86 -32.78
N LEU A 62 18.79 12.02 -32.96
CA LEU A 62 18.13 13.14 -33.58
C LEU A 62 17.56 14.05 -32.49
N VAL A 63 17.95 15.33 -32.50
CA VAL A 63 17.29 16.34 -31.66
C VAL A 63 16.01 16.78 -32.34
N ALA A 64 14.90 16.70 -31.62
CA ALA A 64 13.59 17.12 -32.08
C ALA A 64 12.87 17.94 -31.01
N PRO A 65 11.87 18.76 -31.38
CA PRO A 65 10.99 19.40 -30.40
C PRO A 65 10.32 18.32 -29.53
N ALA A 66 10.24 18.56 -28.22
CA ALA A 66 9.54 17.64 -27.34
C ALA A 66 8.02 17.60 -27.64
N LEU A 67 7.33 16.61 -27.09
CA LEU A 67 5.91 16.39 -27.36
C LEU A 67 5.01 17.08 -26.32
N CYS A 68 3.80 17.41 -26.79
CA CYS A 68 2.67 17.89 -26.04
C CYS A 68 1.53 16.86 -26.17
N ASP A 69 1.10 16.26 -25.04
CA ASP A 69 -0.16 15.51 -25.04
C ASP A 69 -1.32 16.49 -24.85
N ALA A 70 -2.07 16.71 -25.92
CA ALA A 70 -3.09 17.74 -25.94
C ALA A 70 -4.38 17.33 -25.20
N HIS A 71 -4.55 16.07 -24.80
CA HIS A 71 -5.77 15.68 -24.10
C HIS A 71 -5.42 14.68 -23.01
N VAL A 72 -5.42 15.13 -21.76
CA VAL A 72 -5.30 14.25 -20.60
C VAL A 72 -6.30 14.66 -19.51
N HIS A 73 -6.50 13.77 -18.55
CA HIS A 73 -7.26 14.00 -17.34
C HIS A 73 -6.36 13.74 -16.13
N LEU A 74 -6.04 14.79 -15.38
CA LEU A 74 -5.18 14.65 -14.20
C LEU A 74 -5.88 13.91 -13.06
N HIS A 75 -5.22 12.87 -12.54
CA HIS A 75 -5.65 12.14 -11.36
C HIS A 75 -4.49 11.99 -10.37
N PRO A 76 -4.76 11.97 -9.03
CA PRO A 76 -3.70 11.89 -8.02
C PRO A 76 -2.83 10.62 -8.09
N PHE A 77 -3.31 9.57 -8.73
CA PHE A 77 -2.58 8.30 -8.89
C PHE A 77 -1.73 8.25 -10.16
N VAL A 78 -1.84 9.22 -11.07
CA VAL A 78 -1.04 9.25 -12.30
C VAL A 78 0.34 9.79 -11.99
N ASP A 79 1.38 8.99 -12.22
CA ASP A 79 2.76 9.47 -12.12
C ASP A 79 3.07 10.37 -13.33
N LEU A 80 3.23 11.66 -13.06
CA LEU A 80 3.50 12.67 -14.08
C LEU A 80 4.89 12.50 -14.73
N ALA A 81 5.82 11.84 -14.06
CA ALA A 81 7.15 11.55 -14.62
C ALA A 81 7.07 10.62 -15.84
N GLU A 82 6.05 9.75 -15.92
CA GLU A 82 5.86 8.84 -17.06
C GLU A 82 5.70 9.59 -18.38
N TYR A 83 5.06 10.76 -18.39
CA TYR A 83 4.97 11.59 -19.60
C TYR A 83 6.37 11.98 -20.12
N VAL A 84 7.22 12.48 -19.22
CA VAL A 84 8.57 12.92 -19.58
C VAL A 84 9.45 11.74 -19.98
N THR A 85 9.27 10.57 -19.38
CA THR A 85 9.95 9.33 -19.80
C THR A 85 9.71 9.00 -21.26
N TYR A 86 8.58 9.38 -21.85
CA TYR A 86 8.27 9.19 -23.27
C TYR A 86 8.43 10.47 -24.10
N GLY A 87 9.18 11.46 -23.62
CA GLY A 87 9.43 12.71 -24.35
C GLY A 87 8.26 13.68 -24.38
N VAL A 88 7.20 13.42 -23.60
CA VAL A 88 6.06 14.33 -23.43
C VAL A 88 6.38 15.31 -22.31
N THR A 89 6.70 16.54 -22.70
CA THR A 89 7.16 17.59 -21.77
C THR A 89 6.09 18.63 -21.46
N ARG A 90 4.98 18.60 -22.19
CA ARG A 90 3.79 19.41 -21.93
C ARG A 90 2.55 18.53 -22.00
N ILE A 91 1.59 18.76 -21.12
CA ILE A 91 0.30 18.09 -21.12
C ILE A 91 -0.80 19.12 -20.96
N ARG A 92 -1.94 18.95 -21.65
CA ARG A 92 -3.12 19.79 -21.50
C ARG A 92 -4.23 19.01 -20.81
N ASP A 93 -4.54 19.44 -19.59
CA ASP A 93 -5.63 18.90 -18.81
C ASP A 93 -6.97 19.46 -19.30
N LEU A 94 -7.85 18.62 -19.85
CA LEU A 94 -9.17 19.03 -20.36
C LEU A 94 -10.32 18.59 -19.45
N GLY A 95 -10.09 18.69 -18.14
CA GLY A 95 -11.09 18.53 -17.09
C GLY A 95 -10.68 17.47 -16.08
N SER A 96 -10.34 17.88 -14.87
CA SER A 96 -9.89 16.98 -13.80
C SER A 96 -10.42 17.38 -12.42
N LEU A 97 -10.28 16.48 -11.43
CA LEU A 97 -10.50 16.79 -10.01
C LEU A 97 -9.55 17.88 -9.50
N VAL A 98 -8.34 17.98 -10.07
CA VAL A 98 -7.35 19.02 -9.74
C VAL A 98 -7.84 20.39 -10.20
N GLY A 99 -8.49 20.47 -11.37
CA GLY A 99 -9.22 21.66 -11.83
C GLY A 99 -10.37 22.09 -10.92
N ALA A 100 -10.81 21.24 -9.98
CA ALA A 100 -11.87 21.50 -9.02
C ALA A 100 -11.39 21.86 -7.59
N GLY A 101 -10.08 21.85 -7.27
CA GLY A 101 -9.60 22.38 -5.98
C GLY A 101 -8.34 21.80 -5.33
N GLU A 102 -7.60 20.88 -5.95
CA GLU A 102 -6.33 20.38 -5.39
C GLU A 102 -5.12 21.22 -5.84
N LYS A 103 -4.02 21.23 -5.05
CA LYS A 103 -2.79 21.93 -5.44
C LYS A 103 -2.15 21.21 -6.63
N LEU A 104 -1.93 21.94 -7.73
CA LEU A 104 -1.08 21.46 -8.82
C LEU A 104 0.32 21.13 -8.27
N PRO A 105 0.94 20.01 -8.68
CA PRO A 105 2.33 19.75 -8.37
C PRO A 105 3.18 20.88 -8.98
N THR A 106 3.81 21.68 -8.13
CA THR A 106 4.72 22.74 -8.57
C THR A 106 6.06 22.11 -8.92
N ALA A 107 6.36 22.01 -10.20
CA ALA A 107 7.67 21.57 -10.66
C ALA A 107 8.73 22.65 -10.33
N SER A 108 9.77 22.30 -9.59
CA SER A 108 10.91 23.19 -9.34
C SER A 108 12.24 22.47 -9.54
N GLY A 109 12.84 22.65 -10.73
CA GLY A 109 14.22 22.24 -11.01
C GLY A 109 14.40 20.84 -11.61
N CYS A 110 15.64 20.33 -11.57
CA CYS A 110 16.04 19.06 -12.19
C CYS A 110 15.71 17.81 -11.35
N ALA A 111 15.15 17.97 -10.15
CA ALA A 111 14.88 16.84 -9.24
C ALA A 111 13.64 16.03 -9.68
N ASP A 112 12.67 16.69 -10.31
CA ASP A 112 11.39 16.10 -10.67
C ASP A 112 11.11 16.30 -12.18
N PRO A 113 11.12 15.23 -13.00
CA PRO A 113 10.81 15.29 -14.43
C PRO A 113 9.29 15.41 -14.67
N VAL A 114 8.66 16.46 -14.14
CA VAL A 114 7.23 16.72 -14.30
C VAL A 114 7.00 17.60 -15.54
N PRO A 115 6.07 17.26 -16.45
CA PRO A 115 5.75 18.05 -17.63
C PRO A 115 5.15 19.41 -17.25
N GLU A 116 5.23 20.36 -18.16
CA GLU A 116 4.44 21.60 -18.09
C GLU A 116 2.95 21.26 -18.22
N ILE A 117 2.13 21.78 -17.30
CA ILE A 117 0.68 21.52 -17.29
C ILE A 117 -0.05 22.76 -17.80
N VAL A 118 -0.74 22.62 -18.93
CA VAL A 118 -1.71 23.60 -19.42
C VAL A 118 -3.07 23.25 -18.82
N LEU A 119 -3.47 24.00 -17.79
CA LEU A 119 -4.72 23.74 -17.07
C LEU A 119 -5.95 24.17 -17.88
N GLY A 120 -6.94 23.28 -18.02
CA GLY A 120 -8.20 23.56 -18.70
C GLY A 120 -9.42 23.77 -17.81
N GLY A 121 -9.21 24.01 -16.51
CA GLY A 121 -10.29 24.29 -15.57
C GLY A 121 -11.27 23.11 -15.41
N PRO A 122 -12.40 23.30 -14.73
CA PRO A 122 -13.40 22.25 -14.61
C PRO A 122 -14.14 22.01 -15.93
N LEU A 123 -14.70 20.81 -16.06
CA LEU A 123 -15.57 20.41 -17.17
C LEU A 123 -17.02 20.81 -16.89
N PHE A 124 -17.76 21.26 -17.90
CA PHE A 124 -19.16 21.67 -17.81
C PHE A 124 -20.04 20.74 -18.66
N ASP A 125 -20.92 19.99 -18.01
CA ASP A 125 -21.90 19.12 -18.69
C ASP A 125 -23.30 19.75 -18.58
N ARG A 126 -24.36 18.95 -18.37
CA ARG A 126 -25.73 19.46 -18.18
C ARG A 126 -25.88 20.29 -16.88
N PRO A 127 -26.71 21.35 -16.85
CA PRO A 127 -27.07 22.04 -15.61
C PRO A 127 -27.82 21.13 -14.62
N GLY A 128 -27.58 21.35 -13.33
CA GLY A 128 -28.16 20.62 -12.20
C GLY A 128 -27.26 19.51 -11.65
N LYS A 129 -27.86 18.39 -11.24
CA LYS A 129 -27.14 17.28 -10.59
C LYS A 129 -26.20 16.58 -11.58
N GLN A 130 -24.90 16.66 -11.30
CA GLN A 130 -23.85 16.12 -12.16
C GLN A 130 -23.82 14.58 -12.12
N ARG A 131 -23.58 13.97 -13.29
CA ARG A 131 -23.34 12.51 -13.42
C ARG A 131 -21.87 12.17 -13.27
N LEU A 132 -21.00 13.01 -13.82
CA LEU A 132 -19.56 12.83 -13.77
C LEU A 132 -19.00 13.51 -12.54
N LEU A 133 -18.15 12.81 -11.79
CA LEU A 133 -17.51 13.33 -10.58
C LEU A 133 -16.62 14.55 -10.87
N ILE A 134 -16.07 14.64 -12.09
CA ILE A 134 -15.18 15.71 -12.56
C ILE A 134 -15.91 16.94 -13.12
N ALA A 135 -17.25 16.90 -13.23
CA ALA A 135 -18.02 18.01 -13.79
C ALA A 135 -18.29 19.07 -12.72
N ALA A 136 -18.08 20.35 -13.06
CA ALA A 136 -18.47 21.46 -12.22
C ALA A 136 -20.00 21.50 -12.05
N PRO A 137 -20.49 21.71 -10.80
CA PRO A 137 -21.90 21.97 -10.58
C PRO A 137 -22.24 23.39 -11.05
N TRP A 138 -23.31 23.50 -11.83
CA TRP A 138 -23.90 24.77 -12.25
C TRP A 138 -25.40 24.56 -12.50
N SER A 139 -26.21 25.59 -12.36
CA SER A 139 -27.68 25.48 -12.46
C SER A 139 -28.26 26.35 -13.57
N ASP A 140 -27.66 27.53 -13.81
CA ASP A 140 -28.14 28.50 -14.78
C ASP A 140 -26.98 29.11 -15.58
N ALA A 141 -27.24 29.57 -16.80
CA ALA A 141 -26.25 30.25 -17.63
C ALA A 141 -25.63 31.48 -16.94
N ALA A 142 -26.36 32.12 -16.02
CA ALA A 142 -25.87 33.21 -15.17
C ALA A 142 -24.73 32.80 -14.22
N ASP A 143 -24.53 31.50 -13.97
CA ASP A 143 -23.43 30.99 -13.14
C ASP A 143 -22.08 30.97 -13.88
N LEU A 144 -22.11 30.82 -15.22
CA LEU A 144 -20.93 30.60 -16.06
C LEU A 144 -19.85 31.69 -15.91
N PRO A 145 -20.17 33.01 -15.88
CA PRO A 145 -19.16 34.05 -15.71
C PRO A 145 -18.30 33.86 -14.46
N ALA A 146 -18.95 33.64 -13.30
CA ALA A 146 -18.26 33.48 -12.02
C ALA A 146 -17.43 32.20 -11.98
N LEU A 147 -17.93 31.11 -12.58
CA LEU A 147 -17.20 29.84 -12.68
C LEU A 147 -15.96 29.97 -13.57
N PHE A 148 -16.06 30.71 -14.67
CA PHE A 148 -14.91 30.96 -15.56
C PHE A 148 -13.90 31.90 -14.91
N ASP A 149 -14.34 32.95 -14.21
CA ASP A 149 -13.45 33.83 -13.43
C ASP A 149 -12.67 33.04 -12.37
N ALA A 150 -13.35 32.10 -11.69
CA ALA A 150 -12.73 31.22 -10.72
C ALA A 150 -11.73 30.22 -11.36
N ALA A 151 -11.93 29.83 -12.62
CA ALA A 151 -10.98 29.01 -13.37
C ALA A 151 -9.74 29.83 -13.77
N VAL A 152 -9.93 31.05 -14.28
CA VAL A 152 -8.84 31.99 -14.63
C VAL A 152 -7.98 32.31 -13.42
N ALA A 153 -8.59 32.58 -12.26
CA ALA A 153 -7.88 32.85 -11.02
C ALA A 153 -6.97 31.68 -10.57
N ARG A 154 -7.24 30.46 -11.05
CA ARG A 154 -6.43 29.26 -10.81
C ARG A 154 -5.40 28.99 -11.91
N GLY A 155 -5.29 29.88 -12.90
CA GLY A 155 -4.36 29.75 -14.02
C GLY A 155 -4.88 28.91 -15.19
N ALA A 156 -6.19 28.61 -15.24
CA ALA A 156 -6.76 27.93 -16.39
C ALA A 156 -6.59 28.76 -17.67
N ARG A 157 -6.28 28.06 -18.77
CA ARG A 157 -6.17 28.59 -20.13
C ARG A 157 -7.23 28.03 -21.06
N TRP A 158 -7.93 26.99 -20.61
CA TRP A 158 -9.05 26.38 -21.31
C TRP A 158 -10.26 26.23 -20.40
N ILE A 159 -11.40 25.93 -21.01
CA ILE A 159 -12.55 25.29 -20.39
C ILE A 159 -13.00 24.12 -21.28
N LYS A 160 -13.63 23.12 -20.66
CA LYS A 160 -14.17 21.96 -21.38
C LYS A 160 -15.69 21.93 -21.28
N LEU A 161 -16.36 21.98 -22.43
CA LEU A 161 -17.79 21.69 -22.55
C LEU A 161 -17.97 20.19 -22.85
N TYR A 162 -18.93 19.55 -22.20
CA TYR A 162 -19.16 18.10 -22.32
C TYR A 162 -20.45 17.76 -23.07
N ALA A 163 -20.64 16.48 -23.37
CA ALA A 163 -21.63 15.96 -24.32
C ALA A 163 -23.08 16.37 -24.08
N ARG A 164 -23.46 16.78 -22.86
CA ARG A 164 -24.82 17.22 -22.51
C ARG A 164 -24.89 18.71 -22.15
N PHE A 165 -23.84 19.47 -22.45
CA PHE A 165 -23.89 20.93 -22.36
C PHE A 165 -24.89 21.47 -23.39
N PRO A 166 -25.83 22.36 -23.02
CA PRO A 166 -26.89 22.80 -23.92
C PRO A 166 -26.32 23.55 -25.14
N ALA A 167 -26.64 23.08 -26.34
CA ALA A 167 -26.11 23.64 -27.59
C ALA A 167 -26.53 25.11 -27.81
N GLU A 168 -27.71 25.49 -27.31
CA GLU A 168 -28.21 26.87 -27.32
C GLU A 168 -27.35 27.84 -26.49
N LEU A 169 -26.49 27.33 -25.61
CA LEU A 169 -25.58 28.14 -24.79
C LEU A 169 -24.16 28.20 -25.35
N TYR A 170 -23.85 27.55 -26.48
CA TYR A 170 -22.49 27.55 -27.04
C TYR A 170 -21.98 28.96 -27.36
N ASP A 171 -22.76 29.78 -28.07
CA ASP A 171 -22.36 31.16 -28.42
C ASP A 171 -22.05 31.98 -27.15
N THR A 172 -22.87 31.82 -26.12
CA THR A 172 -22.70 32.53 -24.84
C THR A 172 -21.45 32.04 -24.10
N ALA A 173 -21.27 30.72 -23.99
CA ALA A 173 -20.12 30.13 -23.29
C ALA A 173 -18.80 30.47 -23.99
N VAL A 174 -18.75 30.39 -25.33
CA VAL A 174 -17.57 30.74 -26.11
C VAL A 174 -17.23 32.22 -25.96
N ALA A 175 -18.20 33.12 -26.13
CA ALA A 175 -17.98 34.55 -25.95
C ALA A 175 -17.46 34.89 -24.54
N LEU A 176 -18.05 34.29 -23.50
CA LEU A 176 -17.63 34.48 -22.11
C LEU A 176 -16.20 33.96 -21.84
N ALA A 177 -15.83 32.83 -22.44
CA ALA A 177 -14.51 32.24 -22.31
C ALA A 177 -13.45 33.08 -23.04
N HIS A 178 -13.71 33.44 -24.30
CA HIS A 178 -12.79 34.25 -25.11
C HIS A 178 -12.57 35.64 -24.51
N ALA A 179 -13.60 36.27 -23.95
CA ALA A 179 -13.47 37.55 -23.23
C ALA A 179 -12.54 37.49 -22.01
N ARG A 180 -12.29 36.28 -21.49
CA ARG A 180 -11.39 36.00 -20.37
C ARG A 180 -10.03 35.44 -20.81
N GLY A 181 -9.78 35.36 -22.12
CA GLY A 181 -8.57 34.76 -22.68
C GLY A 181 -8.50 33.23 -22.52
N LEU A 182 -9.64 32.57 -22.27
CA LEU A 182 -9.75 31.11 -22.23
C LEU A 182 -10.07 30.59 -23.63
N ARG A 183 -9.56 29.40 -23.96
CA ARG A 183 -9.97 28.62 -25.14
C ARG A 183 -11.01 27.57 -24.77
N VAL A 184 -11.81 27.11 -25.74
CA VAL A 184 -12.92 26.19 -25.50
C VAL A 184 -12.72 24.85 -26.21
N ALA A 185 -12.60 23.77 -25.44
CA ALA A 185 -12.66 22.40 -25.95
C ALA A 185 -14.10 21.84 -25.79
N LEU A 186 -14.59 21.08 -26.76
CA LEU A 186 -15.92 20.47 -26.70
C LEU A 186 -15.82 18.94 -26.87
N HIS A 187 -16.48 18.18 -26.00
CA HIS A 187 -16.90 16.81 -26.29
C HIS A 187 -18.29 16.89 -26.94
N PRO A 188 -18.42 16.77 -28.27
CA PRO A 188 -19.69 17.04 -28.92
C PRO A 188 -20.72 15.95 -28.62
N GLY A 189 -21.97 16.35 -28.39
CA GLY A 189 -23.10 15.43 -28.45
C GLY A 189 -23.40 15.02 -29.89
N PRO A 190 -24.19 13.95 -30.12
CA PRO A 190 -24.54 13.50 -31.46
C PRO A 190 -25.24 14.61 -32.27
N GLY A 191 -24.62 15.04 -33.37
CA GLY A 191 -25.13 16.13 -34.23
C GLY A 191 -24.73 17.56 -33.83
N ASP A 192 -24.09 17.78 -32.68
CA ASP A 192 -23.88 19.12 -32.13
C ASP A 192 -22.66 19.87 -32.68
N TYR A 193 -21.75 19.17 -33.36
CA TYR A 193 -20.48 19.73 -33.85
C TYR A 193 -20.67 20.93 -34.80
N SER A 194 -21.74 20.97 -35.60
CA SER A 194 -21.96 22.09 -36.54
C SER A 194 -22.34 23.37 -35.81
N ALA A 195 -23.12 23.27 -34.74
CA ALA A 195 -23.46 24.41 -33.90
C ALA A 195 -22.23 24.90 -33.13
N ALA A 196 -21.43 23.97 -32.60
CA ALA A 196 -20.19 24.27 -31.90
C ALA A 196 -19.18 25.03 -32.75
N VAL A 197 -18.96 24.58 -34.01
CA VAL A 197 -18.05 25.25 -34.93
C VAL A 197 -18.54 26.66 -35.27
N ARG A 198 -19.84 26.84 -35.51
CA ARG A 198 -20.41 28.19 -35.75
C ARG A 198 -20.26 29.11 -34.55
N ALA A 199 -20.38 28.57 -33.35
CA ALA A 199 -20.20 29.30 -32.10
C ALA A 199 -18.74 29.70 -31.82
N GLY A 200 -17.78 29.18 -32.60
CA GLY A 200 -16.36 29.51 -32.44
C GLY A 200 -15.63 28.66 -31.41
N VAL A 201 -16.11 27.44 -31.12
CA VAL A 201 -15.38 26.47 -30.31
C VAL A 201 -13.98 26.24 -30.89
N ASP A 202 -12.96 26.33 -30.03
CA ASP A 202 -11.55 26.27 -30.43
C ASP A 202 -11.11 24.87 -30.87
N GLU A 203 -11.69 23.83 -30.29
CA GLU A 203 -11.30 22.44 -30.51
C GLU A 203 -12.44 21.45 -30.26
N LEU A 204 -12.60 20.49 -31.17
CA LEU A 204 -13.51 19.35 -31.04
C LEU A 204 -12.72 18.12 -30.58
N GLU A 205 -13.17 17.52 -29.48
CA GLU A 205 -12.52 16.35 -28.89
C GLU A 205 -13.25 15.05 -29.27
N HIS A 206 -12.45 14.00 -29.43
CA HIS A 206 -12.81 12.63 -29.73
C HIS A 206 -13.52 12.46 -31.08
N LEU A 207 -12.83 11.89 -32.06
CA LEU A 207 -13.38 11.58 -33.39
C LEU A 207 -14.66 10.73 -33.29
N VAL A 208 -14.71 9.84 -32.30
CA VAL A 208 -15.86 8.97 -32.01
C VAL A 208 -17.17 9.75 -31.80
N CYS A 209 -17.10 11.02 -31.41
CA CYS A 209 -18.26 11.87 -31.14
C CYS A 209 -18.77 12.60 -32.39
N LEU A 210 -18.03 12.60 -33.50
CA LEU A 210 -18.43 13.23 -34.77
C LEU A 210 -19.45 12.36 -35.54
N THR A 211 -20.57 12.09 -34.89
CA THR A 211 -21.68 11.29 -35.42
C THR A 211 -22.90 12.17 -35.72
N PRO A 212 -23.74 11.83 -36.73
CA PRO A 212 -25.00 12.52 -36.99
C PRO A 212 -25.93 12.57 -35.76
N ALA A 213 -26.94 13.45 -35.80
CA ALA A 213 -27.96 13.51 -34.77
C ALA A 213 -28.67 12.16 -34.61
N GLY A 214 -28.91 11.74 -33.35
CA GLY A 214 -29.49 10.44 -33.02
C GLY A 214 -30.48 10.50 -31.86
N ASP A 215 -30.79 9.35 -31.28
CA ASP A 215 -31.73 9.15 -30.15
C ASP A 215 -31.30 9.77 -28.80
N GLY A 216 -30.25 10.59 -28.77
CA GLY A 216 -29.73 11.26 -27.58
C GLY A 216 -28.92 10.38 -26.62
N VAL A 217 -28.70 9.09 -26.93
CA VAL A 217 -27.93 8.19 -26.07
C VAL A 217 -26.42 8.39 -26.30
N HIS A 218 -25.69 8.83 -25.27
CA HIS A 218 -24.25 9.09 -25.36
C HIS A 218 -23.43 8.13 -24.49
N GLY A 219 -23.23 6.90 -24.98
CA GLY A 219 -22.44 5.86 -24.31
C GLY A 219 -21.67 4.99 -25.30
N THR A 220 -20.56 4.39 -24.86
CA THR A 220 -19.57 3.70 -25.70
C THR A 220 -20.20 2.74 -26.71
N HIS A 221 -21.02 1.77 -26.28
CA HIS A 221 -21.65 0.81 -27.19
C HIS A 221 -22.65 1.44 -28.16
N ALA A 222 -23.38 2.48 -27.75
CA ALA A 222 -24.31 3.18 -28.65
C ALA A 222 -23.55 3.92 -29.75
N VAL A 223 -22.45 4.58 -29.39
CA VAL A 223 -21.60 5.29 -30.34
C VAL A 223 -20.87 4.31 -31.26
N HIS A 224 -20.34 3.19 -30.75
CA HIS A 224 -19.75 2.13 -31.56
C HIS A 224 -20.74 1.58 -32.59
N ARG A 225 -21.99 1.29 -32.20
CA ARG A 225 -23.01 0.84 -33.17
C ARG A 225 -23.28 1.87 -34.26
N ARG A 226 -23.42 3.17 -33.92
CA ARG A 226 -23.61 4.22 -34.93
C ARG A 226 -22.44 4.29 -35.92
N TRP A 227 -21.22 4.11 -35.46
CA TRP A 227 -20.05 4.05 -36.33
C TRP A 227 -19.99 2.78 -37.16
N ALA A 228 -20.37 1.63 -36.60
CA ALA A 228 -20.42 0.36 -37.30
C ALA A 228 -21.48 0.34 -38.41
N ASP A 229 -22.64 0.94 -38.15
CA ASP A 229 -23.79 1.02 -39.07
C ASP A 229 -23.60 2.08 -40.16
N ARG A 230 -22.59 2.95 -40.03
CA ARG A 230 -22.28 4.00 -40.99
C ARG A 230 -21.95 3.42 -42.36
N ARG A 231 -22.58 3.96 -43.39
CA ARG A 231 -22.36 3.61 -44.81
C ARG A 231 -21.41 4.62 -45.45
N ASP A 232 -20.68 4.17 -46.48
CA ASP A 232 -19.77 5.05 -47.24
C ASP A 232 -20.47 6.22 -47.93
N GLN A 233 -21.80 6.12 -48.10
CA GLN A 233 -22.65 7.13 -48.71
C GLN A 233 -23.11 8.20 -47.70
N ASP A 234 -22.89 7.97 -46.40
CA ASP A 234 -23.30 8.89 -45.34
C ASP A 234 -22.39 10.11 -45.33
N THR A 235 -22.95 11.27 -45.69
CA THR A 235 -22.20 12.52 -45.81
C THR A 235 -21.48 12.88 -44.52
N TRP A 236 -20.21 13.25 -44.66
CA TRP A 236 -19.41 13.74 -43.54
C TRP A 236 -20.03 15.01 -42.94
N PRO A 237 -19.91 15.23 -41.63
CA PRO A 237 -20.08 16.57 -41.09
C PRO A 237 -19.26 17.58 -41.92
N CYS A 238 -19.92 18.58 -42.50
CA CYS A 238 -19.22 19.64 -43.23
C CYS A 238 -18.48 20.51 -42.21
N LEU A 239 -17.23 20.14 -41.93
CA LEU A 239 -16.33 20.92 -41.09
C LEU A 239 -15.61 21.95 -41.97
N PRO A 240 -15.66 23.26 -41.63
CA PRO A 240 -14.86 24.27 -42.29
C PRO A 240 -13.37 23.92 -42.23
N PRO A 241 -12.61 24.19 -43.31
CA PRO A 241 -11.15 24.06 -43.28
C PRO A 241 -10.54 24.84 -42.10
N GLY A 242 -9.59 24.22 -41.40
CA GLY A 242 -8.95 24.75 -40.21
C GLY A 242 -9.60 24.39 -38.87
N THR A 243 -10.78 23.73 -38.89
CA THR A 243 -11.42 23.22 -37.67
C THR A 243 -10.47 22.27 -36.94
N ALA A 244 -10.22 22.53 -35.65
CA ALA A 244 -9.32 21.70 -34.85
C ALA A 244 -10.04 20.47 -34.31
N VAL A 245 -9.43 19.30 -34.49
CA VAL A 245 -9.95 18.03 -34.01
C VAL A 245 -8.85 17.27 -33.29
N CYS A 246 -9.13 16.85 -32.05
CA CYS A 246 -8.31 15.91 -31.30
C CYS A 246 -8.96 14.51 -31.34
N PRO A 247 -8.42 13.54 -32.11
CA PRO A 247 -9.14 12.31 -32.42
C PRO A 247 -9.28 11.36 -31.24
N THR A 248 -8.22 11.24 -30.42
CA THR A 248 -8.10 10.29 -29.29
C THR A 248 -8.58 8.88 -29.70
N LEU A 249 -8.17 8.44 -30.90
CA LEU A 249 -8.59 7.17 -31.50
C LEU A 249 -8.13 5.98 -30.63
N ILE A 250 -6.98 6.16 -29.98
CA ILE A 250 -6.34 5.22 -29.06
C ILE A 250 -7.26 4.75 -27.92
N VAL A 251 -8.18 5.60 -27.43
CA VAL A 251 -9.15 5.21 -26.40
C VAL A 251 -10.04 4.08 -26.90
N ASN A 252 -10.61 4.24 -28.09
CA ASN A 252 -11.52 3.25 -28.65
C ASN A 252 -10.78 2.00 -29.11
N HIS A 253 -9.55 2.16 -29.61
CA HIS A 253 -8.68 1.04 -29.93
C HIS A 253 -8.41 0.17 -28.69
N HIS A 254 -7.96 0.77 -27.58
CA HIS A 254 -7.66 0.04 -26.35
C HIS A 254 -8.91 -0.48 -25.63
N LEU A 255 -10.03 0.25 -25.66
CA LEU A 255 -11.29 -0.27 -25.10
C LEU A 255 -11.71 -1.59 -25.76
N VAL A 256 -11.60 -1.70 -27.09
CA VAL A 256 -11.91 -2.94 -27.79
C VAL A 256 -10.87 -4.00 -27.49
N ALA A 257 -9.58 -3.69 -27.58
CA ALA A 257 -8.50 -4.65 -27.35
C ALA A 257 -8.52 -5.23 -25.92
N GLU A 258 -8.75 -4.39 -24.92
CA GLU A 258 -8.83 -4.82 -23.52
C GLU A 258 -10.14 -5.57 -23.21
N ALA A 259 -11.25 -5.20 -23.86
CA ALA A 259 -12.48 -5.98 -23.78
C ALA A 259 -12.31 -7.41 -24.34
N GLU A 260 -11.61 -7.57 -25.47
CA GLU A 260 -11.28 -8.88 -26.07
C GLU A 260 -10.40 -9.72 -25.14
N ARG A 261 -9.52 -9.07 -24.36
CA ARG A 261 -8.68 -9.69 -23.32
C ARG A 261 -9.40 -9.92 -22.00
N GLY A 262 -10.71 -9.67 -21.94
CA GLY A 262 -11.52 -9.84 -20.75
C GLY A 262 -11.15 -8.90 -19.59
N TRP A 263 -10.66 -7.69 -19.90
CA TRP A 263 -10.29 -6.66 -18.93
C TRP A 263 -9.18 -7.09 -17.95
N SER A 264 -8.18 -7.82 -18.46
CA SER A 264 -7.11 -8.42 -17.64
C SER A 264 -5.96 -7.45 -17.29
N PHE A 265 -5.75 -6.38 -18.05
CA PHE A 265 -4.76 -5.31 -17.81
C PHE A 265 -3.40 -5.78 -17.24
N PRO A 266 -2.70 -6.73 -17.89
CA PRO A 266 -1.39 -7.19 -17.41
C PRO A 266 -0.34 -6.08 -17.48
N GLY A 267 0.50 -5.95 -16.46
CA GLY A 267 1.64 -5.02 -16.45
C GLY A 267 1.30 -3.53 -16.28
N HIS A 268 0.04 -3.21 -15.95
CA HIS A 268 -0.38 -1.84 -15.62
C HIS A 268 -0.29 -1.55 -14.11
N ASP A 269 -0.19 -0.27 -13.75
CA ASP A 269 -0.20 0.16 -12.34
C ASP A 269 -1.47 -0.34 -11.62
N PRO A 270 -1.35 -1.01 -10.45
CA PRO A 270 -2.51 -1.57 -9.73
C PRO A 270 -3.57 -0.55 -9.30
N THR A 271 -3.16 0.70 -9.02
CA THR A 271 -4.08 1.77 -8.62
C THR A 271 -4.91 2.24 -9.82
N MET A 272 -4.25 2.41 -10.97
CA MET A 272 -4.90 2.72 -12.24
C MET A 272 -5.85 1.60 -12.69
N VAL A 273 -5.44 0.34 -12.57
CA VAL A 273 -6.31 -0.81 -12.88
C VAL A 273 -7.55 -0.85 -11.97
N ARG A 274 -7.37 -0.55 -10.68
CA ARG A 274 -8.51 -0.43 -9.75
C ARG A 274 -9.49 0.66 -10.20
N PHE A 275 -8.99 1.83 -10.56
CA PHE A 275 -9.81 2.91 -11.10
C PHE A 275 -10.59 2.47 -12.35
N TRP A 276 -9.93 1.81 -13.30
CA TRP A 276 -10.61 1.31 -14.51
C TRP A 276 -11.71 0.29 -14.21
N ARG A 277 -11.52 -0.59 -13.23
CA ARG A 277 -12.54 -1.58 -12.82
C ARG A 277 -13.80 -0.94 -12.21
N GLU A 278 -13.73 0.31 -11.78
CA GLU A 278 -14.89 1.06 -11.29
C GLU A 278 -15.68 1.74 -12.42
N LEU A 279 -15.14 1.79 -13.64
CA LEU A 279 -15.82 2.36 -14.80
C LEU A 279 -16.93 1.44 -15.31
N THR A 280 -18.09 2.03 -15.64
CA THR A 280 -19.26 1.29 -16.14
C THR A 280 -19.00 0.52 -17.43
N VAL A 281 -18.01 0.94 -18.22
CA VAL A 281 -17.63 0.27 -19.48
C VAL A 281 -16.86 -1.04 -19.25
N VAL A 282 -16.24 -1.19 -18.07
CA VAL A 282 -15.43 -2.35 -17.64
C VAL A 282 -16.21 -3.25 -16.67
N SER A 283 -17.38 -2.81 -16.18
CA SER A 283 -18.11 -3.50 -15.10
C SER A 283 -18.60 -4.91 -15.46
N ARG A 284 -18.60 -5.26 -16.75
CA ARG A 284 -18.88 -6.62 -17.23
C ARG A 284 -18.08 -6.93 -18.52
N PRO A 285 -17.89 -8.22 -18.85
CA PRO A 285 -17.46 -8.61 -20.18
C PRO A 285 -18.40 -8.06 -21.27
N TRP A 286 -17.83 -7.65 -22.39
CA TRP A 286 -18.58 -7.26 -23.58
C TRP A 286 -19.11 -8.50 -24.29
N THR A 287 -20.28 -8.38 -24.94
CA THR A 287 -20.82 -9.45 -25.79
C THR A 287 -20.08 -9.50 -27.12
N GLU A 288 -20.18 -10.61 -27.84
CA GLU A 288 -19.57 -10.72 -29.18
C GLU A 288 -20.14 -9.67 -30.16
N GLU A 289 -21.43 -9.33 -30.03
CA GLU A 289 -22.05 -8.27 -30.81
C GLU A 289 -21.43 -6.89 -30.49
N GLU A 290 -21.20 -6.59 -29.21
CA GLU A 290 -20.55 -5.35 -28.77
C GLU A 290 -19.09 -5.27 -29.25
N LEU A 291 -18.35 -6.37 -29.20
CA LEU A 291 -16.98 -6.46 -29.72
C LEU A 291 -16.94 -6.29 -31.24
N ALA A 292 -17.85 -6.95 -31.98
CA ALA A 292 -17.95 -6.82 -33.42
C ALA A 292 -18.28 -5.38 -33.84
N ALA A 293 -19.25 -4.74 -33.16
CA ALA A 293 -19.57 -3.33 -33.37
C ALA A 293 -18.38 -2.42 -33.04
N GLY A 294 -17.66 -2.69 -31.94
CA GLY A 294 -16.46 -1.94 -31.56
C GLY A 294 -15.33 -2.03 -32.60
N ARG A 295 -15.01 -3.24 -33.08
CA ARG A 295 -14.02 -3.47 -34.15
C ARG A 295 -14.41 -2.71 -35.42
N ALA A 296 -15.67 -2.83 -35.84
CA ALA A 296 -16.18 -2.12 -37.00
C ALA A 296 -16.09 -0.59 -36.81
N ALA A 297 -16.46 -0.10 -35.62
CA ALA A 297 -16.38 1.32 -35.30
C ALA A 297 -14.96 1.87 -35.40
N VAL A 298 -13.98 1.19 -34.79
CA VAL A 298 -12.56 1.60 -34.85
C VAL A 298 -12.05 1.63 -36.29
N ALA A 299 -12.37 0.62 -37.10
CA ALA A 299 -12.00 0.60 -38.52
C ALA A 299 -12.64 1.74 -39.32
N ARG A 300 -13.92 2.05 -39.06
CA ARG A 300 -14.65 3.15 -39.71
C ARG A 300 -14.13 4.53 -39.29
N MET A 301 -13.77 4.69 -38.02
CA MET A 301 -13.11 5.90 -37.53
C MET A 301 -11.73 6.08 -38.17
N ALA A 302 -10.94 5.02 -38.33
CA ALA A 302 -9.66 5.11 -39.03
C ALA A 302 -9.86 5.50 -40.51
N ALA A 303 -10.82 4.89 -41.20
CA ALA A 303 -11.14 5.20 -42.59
C ALA A 303 -11.63 6.64 -42.82
N ALA A 304 -12.18 7.28 -41.79
CA ALA A 304 -12.61 8.68 -41.80
C ALA A 304 -11.46 9.68 -41.91
N ILE A 305 -10.28 9.31 -41.41
CA ILE A 305 -9.20 10.27 -41.17
C ILE A 305 -8.70 10.91 -42.48
N PRO A 306 -8.45 10.16 -43.57
CA PRO A 306 -8.07 10.74 -44.86
C PRO A 306 -9.16 11.63 -45.48
N GLU A 307 -10.43 11.41 -45.17
CA GLU A 307 -11.52 12.26 -45.65
C GLU A 307 -11.52 13.60 -44.94
N LEU A 308 -11.40 13.58 -43.61
CA LEU A 308 -11.29 14.75 -42.76
C LEU A 308 -10.03 15.57 -43.06
N ASP A 309 -8.91 14.91 -43.31
CA ASP A 309 -7.66 15.56 -43.67
C ASP A 309 -7.79 16.32 -45.01
N ARG A 310 -8.39 15.70 -46.04
CA ARG A 310 -8.70 16.37 -47.31
C ARG A 310 -9.69 17.51 -47.18
N ALA A 311 -10.59 17.47 -46.20
CA ALA A 311 -11.48 18.57 -45.86
C ALA A 311 -10.76 19.75 -45.17
N GLY A 312 -9.47 19.59 -44.87
CA GLY A 312 -8.62 20.63 -44.28
C GLY A 312 -8.75 20.72 -42.76
N VAL A 313 -9.13 19.65 -42.07
CA VAL A 313 -9.11 19.60 -40.60
C VAL A 313 -7.69 19.85 -40.09
N ARG A 314 -7.60 20.60 -38.99
CA ARG A 314 -6.36 20.80 -38.25
C ARG A 314 -6.26 19.78 -37.13
N TRP A 315 -5.36 18.82 -37.27
CA TRP A 315 -5.16 17.81 -36.25
C TRP A 315 -4.47 18.38 -35.01
N VAL A 316 -4.98 18.00 -33.84
CA VAL A 316 -4.37 18.18 -32.52
C VAL A 316 -4.22 16.79 -31.93
N ILE A 317 -3.07 16.44 -31.35
CA ILE A 317 -2.80 15.05 -30.95
C ILE A 317 -2.85 14.92 -29.44
N GLY A 318 -3.70 14.01 -28.94
CA GLY A 318 -3.84 13.74 -27.51
C GLY A 318 -4.27 12.30 -27.24
N SER A 319 -4.01 11.81 -26.03
CA SER A 319 -4.23 10.41 -25.66
C SER A 319 -5.56 10.13 -24.96
N ASP A 320 -6.09 11.13 -24.26
CA ASP A 320 -7.20 10.99 -23.30
C ASP A 320 -6.85 10.01 -22.15
N THR A 321 -5.62 10.11 -21.65
CA THR A 321 -5.15 9.35 -20.46
C THR A 321 -5.85 9.86 -19.19
N PRO A 322 -6.24 9.01 -18.20
CA PRO A 322 -6.04 7.55 -18.12
C PRO A 322 -7.32 6.74 -18.40
N ASN A 323 -7.68 6.53 -19.67
CA ASN A 323 -8.69 5.55 -20.07
C ASN A 323 -8.15 4.10 -20.02
N PRO A 324 -9.00 3.06 -19.97
CA PRO A 324 -8.57 1.66 -19.97
C PRO A 324 -7.57 1.33 -21.07
N GLY A 325 -6.38 0.85 -20.69
CA GLY A 325 -5.27 0.54 -21.61
C GLY A 325 -4.45 1.76 -22.08
N VAL A 326 -4.95 2.99 -21.86
CA VAL A 326 -4.29 4.24 -22.26
C VAL A 326 -3.34 4.70 -21.15
N ARG A 327 -2.05 4.78 -21.46
CA ARG A 327 -0.97 5.04 -20.50
C ARG A 327 -0.35 6.43 -20.65
N PRO A 328 0.03 7.08 -19.53
CA PRO A 328 0.78 8.34 -19.54
C PRO A 328 2.02 8.30 -20.43
N GLY A 329 2.17 9.30 -21.31
CA GLY A 329 3.30 9.43 -22.23
C GLY A 329 3.29 8.43 -23.39
N ARG A 330 3.30 7.13 -23.09
CA ARG A 330 3.37 6.04 -24.07
C ARG A 330 2.24 6.10 -25.09
N SER A 331 0.99 6.28 -24.64
CA SER A 331 -0.16 6.19 -25.53
C SER A 331 -0.30 7.39 -26.48
N LEU A 332 0.44 8.48 -26.28
CA LEU A 332 0.55 9.53 -27.29
C LEU A 332 1.28 9.03 -28.55
N TRP A 333 2.34 8.23 -28.37
CA TRP A 333 3.04 7.58 -29.50
C TRP A 333 2.17 6.55 -30.20
N GLU A 334 1.37 5.81 -29.44
CA GLU A 334 0.41 4.84 -29.98
C GLU A 334 -0.69 5.55 -30.80
N GLU A 335 -1.24 6.67 -30.30
CA GLU A 335 -2.17 7.53 -31.05
C GLU A 335 -1.54 8.01 -32.36
N MET A 336 -0.32 8.57 -32.32
CA MET A 336 0.37 9.01 -33.53
C MET A 336 0.52 7.87 -34.56
N ASN A 337 0.83 6.66 -34.11
CA ASN A 337 0.92 5.48 -34.97
C ASN A 337 -0.44 5.08 -35.57
N LEU A 338 -1.53 5.17 -34.82
CA LEU A 338 -2.88 4.91 -35.34
C LEU A 338 -3.25 5.93 -36.43
N LEU A 339 -2.91 7.20 -36.24
CA LEU A 339 -3.18 8.26 -37.21
C LEU A 339 -2.35 8.11 -38.50
N VAL A 340 -1.09 7.72 -38.37
CA VAL A 340 -0.23 7.41 -39.53
C VAL A 340 -0.72 6.17 -40.26
N ALA A 341 -1.09 5.12 -39.54
CA ALA A 341 -1.68 3.91 -40.12
C ALA A 341 -3.02 4.20 -40.83
N ALA A 342 -3.77 5.18 -40.34
CA ALA A 342 -5.00 5.66 -40.96
C ALA A 342 -4.75 6.51 -42.23
N GLY A 343 -3.51 6.92 -42.51
CA GLY A 343 -3.11 7.58 -43.76
C GLY A 343 -2.65 9.03 -43.62
N LEU A 344 -2.47 9.57 -42.41
CA LEU A 344 -1.88 10.89 -42.23
C LEU A 344 -0.37 10.89 -42.49
N ASP A 345 0.15 12.02 -42.97
CA ASP A 345 1.59 12.20 -43.11
C ASP A 345 2.27 12.15 -41.73
N ARG A 346 3.24 11.26 -41.60
CA ARG A 346 3.95 11.01 -40.35
C ARG A 346 4.66 12.23 -39.80
N MET A 347 5.27 13.06 -40.66
CA MET A 347 5.95 14.27 -40.20
C MET A 347 4.94 15.33 -39.74
N ALA A 348 3.81 15.46 -40.44
CA ALA A 348 2.71 16.32 -40.04
C ALA A 348 2.12 15.92 -38.68
N VAL A 349 1.92 14.61 -38.44
CA VAL A 349 1.45 14.07 -37.15
C VAL A 349 2.43 14.41 -36.02
N TYR A 350 3.73 14.16 -36.22
CA TYR A 350 4.74 14.50 -35.21
C TYR A 350 4.75 16.00 -34.90
N ARG A 351 4.71 16.86 -35.93
CA ARG A 351 4.67 18.32 -35.75
C ARG A 351 3.37 18.80 -35.09
N ALA A 352 2.26 18.12 -35.30
CA ALA A 352 1.00 18.41 -34.63
C ALA A 352 1.04 18.05 -33.13
N ALA A 353 1.82 17.05 -32.75
CA ALA A 353 2.06 16.65 -31.37
C ALA A 353 3.21 17.42 -30.70
N ALA A 354 4.03 18.16 -31.44
CA ALA A 354 5.21 18.85 -30.91
C ALA A 354 4.87 20.17 -30.19
N VAL A 355 5.60 20.50 -29.11
CA VAL A 355 5.46 21.80 -28.43
C VAL A 355 5.82 23.00 -29.32
N ALA A 356 6.69 22.78 -30.31
CA ALA A 356 7.08 23.76 -31.32
C ALA A 356 7.04 23.13 -32.72
N ARG A 357 6.76 23.94 -33.75
CA ARG A 357 6.59 23.45 -35.13
C ARG A 357 7.89 23.07 -35.85
N GLY A 358 9.05 23.31 -35.23
CA GLY A 358 10.38 22.93 -35.73
C GLY A 358 11.49 23.63 -34.94
N LEU A 359 12.74 23.17 -35.11
CA LEU A 359 13.91 23.75 -34.44
C LEU A 359 14.58 24.84 -35.29
N GLY A 360 14.87 25.99 -34.67
CA GLY A 360 15.78 27.01 -35.21
C GLY A 360 17.21 26.84 -34.69
N GLU A 361 18.08 27.81 -34.99
CA GLU A 361 19.46 27.85 -34.48
C GLU A 361 19.52 28.09 -32.97
N THR A 362 18.51 28.77 -32.41
CA THR A 362 18.35 29.04 -30.98
C THR A 362 16.89 28.85 -30.57
N GLY A 363 16.64 28.54 -29.30
CA GLY A 363 15.28 28.35 -28.80
C GLY A 363 15.18 28.28 -27.28
N ALA A 364 13.95 28.21 -26.78
CA ALA A 364 13.59 28.13 -25.36
C ALA A 364 12.75 26.90 -25.00
N ASP A 365 12.26 26.16 -26.01
CA ASP A 365 11.39 25.01 -25.79
C ASP A 365 12.15 23.77 -25.31
N SER A 366 11.42 22.85 -24.69
CA SER A 366 11.97 21.53 -24.31
C SER A 366 12.22 20.68 -25.55
N LEU A 367 13.26 19.85 -25.48
CA LEU A 367 13.71 18.99 -26.60
C LEU A 367 13.67 17.52 -26.21
N VAL A 368 13.59 16.67 -27.23
CA VAL A 368 13.74 15.22 -27.09
C VAL A 368 14.87 14.73 -28.00
N LEU A 369 15.71 13.84 -27.49
CA LEU A 369 16.79 13.19 -28.22
C LEU A 369 16.32 11.78 -28.58
N LEU A 370 15.84 11.62 -29.81
CA LEU A 370 15.31 10.37 -30.33
C LEU A 370 16.42 9.56 -31.00
N PRO A 371 16.30 8.23 -31.13
CA PRO A 371 17.12 7.48 -32.09
C PRO A 371 17.13 8.14 -33.46
N LEU A 372 18.29 8.19 -34.11
CA LEU A 372 18.42 8.77 -35.46
C LEU A 372 17.54 8.02 -36.49
N SER A 373 17.22 6.76 -36.21
CA SER A 373 16.34 5.89 -36.99
C SER A 373 14.84 6.06 -36.72
N THR A 374 14.43 6.91 -35.77
CA THR A 374 13.01 7.08 -35.39
C THR A 374 12.09 7.39 -36.58
N PHE A 375 12.62 8.11 -37.56
CA PHE A 375 11.90 8.47 -38.79
C PHE A 375 12.30 7.61 -40.00
N ASP A 376 12.97 6.49 -39.81
CA ASP A 376 13.32 5.56 -40.90
C ASP A 376 12.29 4.41 -41.04
N SER A 377 11.54 4.11 -39.98
CA SER A 377 10.48 3.09 -39.93
C SER A 377 9.09 3.66 -40.25
N PRO A 378 8.19 2.94 -40.97
CA PRO A 378 6.83 3.41 -41.23
C PRO A 378 5.98 3.65 -39.96
N VAL A 379 6.43 3.13 -38.81
CA VAL A 379 5.79 3.27 -37.49
C VAL A 379 6.80 3.91 -36.53
N PHE A 380 6.34 4.87 -35.71
CA PHE A 380 7.15 5.43 -34.64
C PHE A 380 7.46 4.36 -33.58
N PRO A 381 8.72 4.25 -33.12
CA PRO A 381 9.04 3.40 -31.98
C PRO A 381 8.31 3.89 -30.73
N VAL A 382 7.64 2.98 -30.04
CA VAL A 382 6.94 3.25 -28.77
C VAL A 382 7.86 2.90 -27.61
N GLU A 383 9.01 3.59 -27.57
CA GLU A 383 10.10 3.36 -26.63
C GLU A 383 10.57 4.71 -26.06
N PRO A 384 11.17 4.75 -24.87
CA PRO A 384 11.77 5.96 -24.32
C PRO A 384 12.82 6.57 -25.27
N PRO A 385 12.83 7.91 -25.42
CA PRO A 385 13.88 8.60 -26.14
C PRO A 385 15.23 8.37 -25.46
N THR A 386 16.33 8.62 -26.17
CA THR A 386 17.67 8.54 -25.59
C THR A 386 17.83 9.53 -24.44
N ALA A 387 17.29 10.74 -24.59
CA ALA A 387 17.21 11.72 -23.51
C ALA A 387 16.08 12.73 -23.74
N VAL A 388 15.72 13.46 -22.69
CA VAL A 388 14.79 14.59 -22.74
C VAL A 388 15.44 15.80 -22.11
N LEU A 389 15.46 16.92 -22.83
CA LEU A 389 15.86 18.22 -22.29
C LEU A 389 14.62 18.96 -21.83
N LEU A 390 14.47 19.11 -20.51
CA LEU A 390 13.32 19.77 -19.89
C LEU A 390 13.83 20.82 -18.89
N ARG A 391 13.47 22.09 -19.12
CA ARG A 391 13.87 23.25 -18.28
C ARG A 391 15.40 23.31 -18.05
N GLY A 392 16.17 23.08 -19.12
CA GLY A 392 17.64 23.04 -19.11
C GLY A 392 18.26 21.85 -18.40
N CYS A 393 17.47 20.88 -17.96
CA CYS A 393 17.95 19.63 -17.36
C CYS A 393 17.86 18.51 -18.41
N LEU A 394 18.97 17.79 -18.61
CA LEU A 394 19.00 16.64 -19.52
C LEU A 394 18.74 15.35 -18.73
N PHE A 395 17.60 14.72 -19.01
CA PHE A 395 17.18 13.44 -18.45
C PHE A 395 17.54 12.32 -19.44
N VAL A 396 18.59 11.56 -19.16
CA VAL A 396 19.03 10.46 -20.03
C VAL A 396 18.30 9.18 -19.65
N ALA A 397 17.68 8.51 -20.64
CA ALA A 397 17.02 7.24 -20.42
C ALA A 397 18.05 6.13 -20.21
N ASN A 398 17.90 5.36 -19.14
CA ASN A 398 18.77 4.22 -18.88
C ASN A 398 18.33 2.99 -19.69
N ARG A 399 18.81 2.87 -20.94
CA ARG A 399 18.46 1.76 -21.85
C ARG A 399 18.96 0.39 -21.41
N GLU A 400 19.87 0.30 -20.45
CA GLU A 400 20.25 -0.97 -19.82
C GLU A 400 19.15 -1.53 -18.89
N THR A 401 18.08 -0.78 -18.67
CA THR A 401 16.93 -1.18 -17.83
C THR A 401 15.71 -1.64 -18.65
N GLU A 402 15.84 -1.73 -19.98
CA GLU A 402 14.83 -2.28 -20.91
C GLU A 402 15.13 -3.72 -21.38
N ALA A 403 16.12 -4.39 -20.77
CA ALA A 403 15.98 -5.82 -20.60
C ALA A 403 14.83 -5.99 -19.60
N VAL A 404 13.62 -6.29 -20.11
CA VAL A 404 12.39 -6.70 -19.40
C VAL A 404 12.52 -6.45 -17.90
N MET A 405 11.90 -5.40 -17.36
CA MET A 405 11.63 -5.29 -15.93
C MET A 405 10.74 -6.47 -15.53
N THR A 406 11.32 -7.66 -15.47
CA THR A 406 10.61 -8.85 -15.08
C THR A 406 10.39 -8.67 -13.61
N THR A 407 9.15 -8.38 -13.26
CA THR A 407 8.71 -8.31 -11.87
C THR A 407 9.21 -9.58 -11.21
N ARG A 408 10.13 -9.45 -10.26
CA ARG A 408 10.62 -10.59 -9.50
C ARG A 408 9.63 -10.85 -8.39
N TYR A 409 9.46 -12.11 -8.02
CA TYR A 409 8.54 -12.53 -6.99
C TYR A 409 9.29 -13.22 -5.88
N ARG A 410 8.77 -13.07 -4.66
CA ARG A 410 9.14 -13.90 -3.52
C ARG A 410 7.89 -14.38 -2.80
N ARG A 411 7.99 -15.49 -2.07
CA ARG A 411 6.92 -15.98 -1.20
C ARG A 411 6.59 -14.93 -0.15
N ASN A 412 5.30 -14.75 0.16
CA ASN A 412 4.91 -13.88 1.27
C ASN A 412 5.41 -14.49 2.60
N PRO A 413 6.14 -13.74 3.46
CA PRO A 413 6.70 -14.28 4.70
C PRO A 413 5.65 -14.62 5.76
N TRP A 414 4.39 -14.20 5.59
CA TRP A 414 3.32 -14.39 6.57
C TRP A 414 2.47 -15.64 6.34
N LEU A 415 2.92 -16.56 5.49
CA LEU A 415 2.18 -17.78 5.18
C LEU A 415 2.44 -18.89 6.22
N LEU A 416 1.36 -19.57 6.61
CA LEU A 416 1.39 -20.85 7.30
C LEU A 416 0.82 -21.94 6.39
N VAL A 417 1.37 -23.14 6.47
CA VAL A 417 0.86 -24.34 5.79
C VAL A 417 0.24 -25.24 6.85
N GLU A 418 -0.98 -25.68 6.60
CA GLU A 418 -1.72 -26.59 7.48
C GLU A 418 -2.57 -27.57 6.66
N TRP A 419 -3.20 -28.53 7.32
CA TRP A 419 -4.13 -29.47 6.71
C TRP A 419 -5.55 -29.17 7.21
N ASP A 420 -6.53 -29.19 6.31
CA ASP A 420 -7.95 -29.13 6.69
C ASP A 420 -8.51 -30.51 7.08
N ASP A 421 -9.75 -30.55 7.59
CA ASP A 421 -10.43 -31.77 8.03
C ASP A 421 -10.65 -32.82 6.92
N GLY A 422 -10.32 -32.49 5.65
CA GLY A 422 -10.36 -33.40 4.51
C GLY A 422 -8.98 -33.87 4.05
N ASP A 423 -7.96 -33.75 4.90
CA ASP A 423 -6.55 -34.06 4.63
C ASP A 423 -5.94 -33.27 3.45
N ARG A 424 -6.49 -32.08 3.16
CA ARG A 424 -6.00 -31.23 2.06
C ARG A 424 -5.09 -30.13 2.58
N VAL A 425 -4.05 -29.84 1.80
CA VAL A 425 -3.11 -28.77 2.11
C VAL A 425 -3.79 -27.40 1.95
N VAL A 426 -3.64 -26.57 2.98
CA VAL A 426 -4.13 -25.20 3.04
C VAL A 426 -2.98 -24.26 3.34
N VAL A 427 -2.94 -23.15 2.59
CA VAL A 427 -2.08 -22.01 2.91
C VAL A 427 -2.93 -20.92 3.55
N VAL A 428 -2.49 -20.44 4.71
CA VAL A 428 -3.12 -19.35 5.44
C VAL A 428 -2.19 -18.15 5.44
N ASN A 429 -2.67 -17.02 4.94
CA ASN A 429 -1.96 -15.76 5.10
C ASN A 429 -2.30 -15.17 6.48
N SER A 430 -1.35 -15.16 7.40
CA SER A 430 -1.57 -14.79 8.81
C SER A 430 -1.95 -13.32 9.02
N ARG A 431 -1.68 -12.44 8.05
CA ARG A 431 -2.08 -11.02 8.12
C ARG A 431 -3.51 -10.81 7.65
N SER A 432 -3.84 -11.30 6.46
CA SER A 432 -5.19 -11.14 5.86
C SER A 432 -6.19 -12.16 6.41
N GLN A 433 -5.70 -13.24 7.02
CA GLN A 433 -6.47 -14.40 7.48
C GLN A 433 -7.21 -15.13 6.35
N ARG A 434 -6.83 -14.90 5.09
CA ARG A 434 -7.35 -15.65 3.95
C ARG A 434 -6.74 -17.05 3.94
N ARG A 435 -7.59 -18.05 3.69
CA ARG A 435 -7.26 -19.47 3.63
C ARG A 435 -7.46 -19.95 2.20
N PHE A 436 -6.48 -20.66 1.66
CA PHE A 436 -6.51 -21.17 0.30
C PHE A 436 -6.23 -22.66 0.33
N ARG A 437 -7.14 -23.47 -0.23
CA ARG A 437 -6.81 -24.85 -0.59
C ARG A 437 -5.88 -24.82 -1.79
N ILE A 438 -4.82 -25.60 -1.73
CA ILE A 438 -3.78 -25.56 -2.74
C ILE A 438 -3.43 -26.98 -3.19
N GLU A 439 -3.02 -27.10 -4.44
CA GLU A 439 -2.41 -28.32 -4.96
C GLU A 439 -0.90 -28.36 -4.60
N PRO A 440 -0.27 -29.54 -4.50
CA PRO A 440 1.14 -29.69 -4.13
C PRO A 440 2.12 -28.87 -4.99
N GLU A 441 1.79 -28.66 -6.26
CA GLU A 441 2.56 -27.88 -7.23
C GLU A 441 2.79 -26.45 -6.77
N LEU A 442 1.80 -25.84 -6.08
CA LEU A 442 1.97 -24.50 -5.56
C LEU A 442 3.01 -24.47 -4.43
N LEU A 443 3.06 -25.47 -3.54
CA LEU A 443 4.10 -25.51 -2.51
C LEU A 443 5.50 -25.58 -3.12
N TRP A 444 5.66 -26.36 -4.19
CA TRP A 444 6.92 -26.48 -4.88
C TRP A 444 7.30 -25.15 -5.57
N LEU A 445 6.35 -24.45 -6.19
CA LEU A 445 6.55 -23.09 -6.71
C LEU A 445 6.98 -22.12 -5.58
N LEU A 446 6.27 -22.13 -4.45
CA LEU A 446 6.59 -21.26 -3.29
C LEU A 446 7.97 -21.53 -2.71
N ASN A 447 8.48 -22.76 -2.78
CA ASN A 447 9.83 -23.10 -2.35
C ASN A 447 10.90 -22.48 -3.26
N GLN A 448 10.66 -22.45 -4.57
CA GLN A 448 11.59 -21.83 -5.52
C GLN A 448 11.70 -20.32 -5.32
N ILE A 449 10.59 -19.65 -5.01
CA ILE A 449 10.55 -18.22 -4.70
C ILE A 449 10.74 -17.90 -3.20
N SER A 450 11.38 -18.79 -2.44
CA SER A 450 11.86 -18.48 -1.08
C SER A 450 12.86 -17.31 -1.06
N LYS A 451 13.55 -17.11 -2.19
CA LYS A 451 14.31 -15.92 -2.54
C LYS A 451 13.64 -15.24 -3.74
N THR A 452 13.96 -13.96 -3.92
CA THR A 452 13.43 -13.16 -5.04
C THR A 452 13.88 -13.71 -6.39
N ARG A 453 12.93 -14.19 -7.21
CA ARG A 453 13.19 -14.77 -8.55
C ARG A 453 12.28 -14.21 -9.63
N ALA A 454 12.76 -14.11 -10.86
CA ALA A 454 11.94 -13.77 -12.02
C ALA A 454 11.16 -15.00 -12.53
N PRO A 455 10.00 -14.84 -13.19
CA PRO A 455 9.23 -15.94 -13.79
C PRO A 455 10.05 -16.91 -14.66
N GLU A 456 11.04 -16.43 -15.41
CA GLU A 456 11.87 -17.26 -16.31
C GLU A 456 12.87 -18.13 -15.53
N GLU A 457 13.13 -17.81 -14.26
CA GLU A 457 14.03 -18.56 -13.37
C GLU A 457 13.28 -19.65 -12.59
N LEU A 458 11.97 -19.78 -12.81
CA LEU A 458 11.12 -20.76 -12.16
C LEU A 458 10.84 -21.90 -13.11
N ASP A 459 11.08 -23.10 -12.61
CA ASP A 459 10.56 -24.30 -13.24
C ASP A 459 9.13 -24.48 -12.72
N LEU A 460 8.18 -24.95 -13.53
CA LEU A 460 6.91 -25.57 -13.12
C LEU A 460 6.40 -26.43 -14.26
N PRO A 461 6.37 -27.78 -14.11
CA PRO A 461 5.99 -28.66 -15.20
C PRO A 461 4.65 -28.26 -15.81
N GLY A 462 4.64 -28.03 -17.13
CA GLY A 462 3.45 -27.66 -17.88
C GLY A 462 3.14 -26.17 -17.95
N TYR A 463 4.00 -25.28 -17.43
CA TYR A 463 3.84 -23.83 -17.52
C TYR A 463 4.98 -23.16 -18.29
N SER A 464 4.66 -22.21 -19.18
CA SER A 464 5.64 -21.28 -19.77
C SER A 464 5.97 -20.12 -18.83
N ALA A 465 7.06 -19.39 -19.11
CA ALA A 465 7.43 -18.19 -18.34
C ALA A 465 6.31 -17.13 -18.30
N ASP A 466 5.63 -16.88 -19.42
CA ASP A 466 4.49 -15.95 -19.50
C ASP A 466 3.30 -16.42 -18.65
N GLN A 467 3.00 -17.73 -18.68
CA GLN A 467 1.94 -18.32 -17.85
C GLN A 467 2.29 -18.25 -16.36
N LEU A 468 3.57 -18.43 -16.01
CA LEU A 468 4.07 -18.26 -14.65
C LEU A 468 3.96 -16.80 -14.19
N ALA A 469 4.30 -15.82 -15.03
CA ALA A 469 4.14 -14.40 -14.70
C ALA A 469 2.67 -14.05 -14.39
N GLY A 470 1.72 -14.52 -15.22
CA GLY A 470 0.29 -14.34 -14.97
C GLY A 470 -0.22 -15.07 -13.71
N LEU A 471 0.29 -16.27 -13.43
CA LEU A 471 -0.01 -17.01 -12.19
C LEU A 471 0.50 -16.26 -10.95
N LEU A 472 1.76 -15.82 -10.97
CA LEU A 472 2.39 -15.09 -9.86
C LEU A 472 1.69 -13.76 -9.57
N THR A 473 1.20 -13.06 -10.59
CA THR A 473 0.37 -11.86 -10.43
C THR A 473 -0.91 -12.17 -9.65
N ARG A 474 -1.65 -13.22 -10.04
CA ARG A 474 -2.87 -13.65 -9.30
C ARG A 474 -2.56 -14.10 -7.88
N LEU A 475 -1.45 -14.81 -7.68
CA LEU A 475 -0.99 -15.22 -6.35
C LEU A 475 -0.59 -14.00 -5.50
N ALA A 476 -0.09 -12.92 -6.11
CA ALA A 476 0.24 -11.68 -5.41
C ALA A 476 -1.03 -10.95 -4.94
N GLU A 477 -2.07 -10.86 -5.79
CA GLU A 477 -3.38 -10.34 -5.41
C GLU A 477 -4.05 -11.18 -4.30
N ALA A 478 -3.80 -12.50 -4.29
CA ALA A 478 -4.23 -13.39 -3.23
C ALA A 478 -3.43 -13.20 -1.92
N GLY A 479 -2.30 -12.49 -1.97
CA GLY A 479 -1.38 -12.30 -0.84
C GLY A 479 -0.49 -13.52 -0.56
N ILE A 480 -0.38 -14.46 -1.49
CA ILE A 480 0.43 -15.68 -1.36
C ILE A 480 1.90 -15.38 -1.75
N VAL A 481 2.12 -14.55 -2.76
CA VAL A 481 3.46 -14.07 -3.15
C VAL A 481 3.52 -12.56 -3.07
N GLN A 482 4.72 -12.00 -3.18
CA GLN A 482 4.98 -10.57 -3.18
C GLN A 482 5.79 -10.23 -4.43
N PRO A 483 5.35 -9.24 -5.24
CA PRO A 483 6.23 -8.65 -6.23
C PRO A 483 7.33 -7.86 -5.50
N VAL A 484 8.55 -8.00 -5.98
CA VAL A 484 9.74 -7.29 -5.52
C VAL A 484 10.21 -6.45 -6.68
N ASN A 485 9.97 -5.14 -6.58
CA ASN A 485 10.52 -4.20 -7.53
C ASN A 485 12.04 -4.14 -7.30
N SER A 486 12.81 -4.39 -8.36
CA SER A 486 14.27 -4.57 -8.36
C SER A 486 15.08 -3.35 -7.90
N VAL A 487 14.44 -2.22 -7.59
CA VAL A 487 15.11 -0.93 -7.32
C VAL A 487 15.70 -0.86 -5.91
N ASN A 488 15.12 -1.53 -4.90
CA ASN A 488 15.60 -1.41 -3.51
C ASN A 488 15.82 -2.73 -2.76
N GLY A 489 15.51 -3.89 -3.35
CA GLY A 489 15.69 -5.19 -2.67
C GLY A 489 14.86 -5.39 -1.38
N GLU A 490 14.17 -4.36 -0.90
CA GLU A 490 13.39 -4.33 0.34
C GLU A 490 11.90 -4.08 0.06
N SER A 491 11.07 -5.02 0.47
CA SER A 491 9.62 -4.86 0.63
C SER A 491 9.33 -4.16 1.96
N PRO A 492 8.19 -3.44 2.13
CA PRO A 492 7.72 -2.99 3.44
C PRO A 492 7.62 -4.10 4.49
N ALA A 493 7.54 -5.37 4.06
CA ALA A 493 7.61 -6.54 4.93
C ALA A 493 9.01 -6.79 5.54
N ASP A 494 10.09 -6.28 4.92
CA ASP A 494 11.47 -6.42 5.41
C ASP A 494 11.78 -5.48 6.58
N ARG A 495 10.95 -4.46 6.79
CA ARG A 495 11.00 -3.57 7.97
C ARG A 495 10.12 -4.06 9.12
N ASN A 496 9.46 -5.20 8.96
CA ASN A 496 8.40 -5.63 9.86
C ASN A 496 8.89 -6.81 10.72
N GLU A 497 9.03 -6.58 12.03
CA GLU A 497 9.63 -7.53 13.00
C GLU A 497 8.77 -8.79 13.28
N TRP A 498 7.55 -8.86 12.74
CA TRP A 498 6.60 -9.94 13.06
C TRP A 498 6.79 -11.19 12.20
N THR A 499 6.93 -12.34 12.86
CA THR A 499 6.86 -13.67 12.25
C THR A 499 5.42 -14.05 11.85
N ALA A 500 5.26 -15.03 10.95
CA ALA A 500 3.94 -15.57 10.59
C ALA A 500 3.18 -16.10 11.82
N CYS A 501 3.88 -16.78 12.73
CA CYS A 501 3.29 -17.33 13.96
C CYS A 501 2.78 -16.22 14.90
N GLU A 502 3.55 -15.15 15.12
CA GLU A 502 3.12 -14.04 15.97
C GLU A 502 1.90 -13.32 15.40
N LEU A 503 1.85 -13.12 14.08
CA LEU A 503 0.67 -12.57 13.41
C LEU A 503 -0.54 -13.49 13.54
N ALA A 504 -0.35 -14.81 13.39
CA ALA A 504 -1.42 -15.78 13.56
C ALA A 504 -2.00 -15.73 14.97
N VAL A 505 -1.15 -15.73 16.00
CA VAL A 505 -1.57 -15.60 17.41
C VAL A 505 -2.31 -14.28 17.64
N HIS A 506 -1.79 -13.16 17.13
CA HIS A 506 -2.41 -11.85 17.26
C HIS A 506 -3.80 -11.79 16.59
N ALA A 507 -3.93 -12.31 15.36
CA ALA A 507 -5.18 -12.33 14.64
C ALA A 507 -6.22 -13.24 15.31
N GLN A 508 -5.79 -14.40 15.82
CA GLN A 508 -6.66 -15.35 16.52
C GLN A 508 -7.17 -14.76 17.84
N ALA A 509 -6.31 -14.05 18.58
CA ALA A 509 -6.65 -13.39 19.84
C ALA A 509 -7.79 -12.36 19.72
N SER A 510 -8.13 -11.92 18.50
CA SER A 510 -9.15 -10.92 18.23
C SER A 510 -10.48 -11.50 17.70
N ARG A 511 -10.57 -12.81 17.48
CA ARG A 511 -11.69 -13.45 16.76
C ARG A 511 -12.37 -14.60 17.51
N GLY A 512 -12.21 -14.65 18.84
CA GLY A 512 -12.66 -15.80 19.64
C GLY A 512 -14.11 -16.21 19.46
N GLY A 513 -14.37 -17.49 19.71
CA GLY A 513 -15.71 -18.10 19.67
C GLY A 513 -15.98 -18.95 20.91
N LYS A 514 -17.25 -19.31 21.12
CA LYS A 514 -17.62 -20.28 22.16
C LYS A 514 -17.16 -21.68 21.70
N PRO A 515 -16.28 -22.36 22.45
CA PRO A 515 -15.85 -23.72 22.11
C PRO A 515 -16.97 -24.72 22.37
N LYS A 516 -16.95 -25.83 21.62
CA LYS A 516 -17.91 -26.93 21.76
C LYS A 516 -17.46 -27.92 22.84
N MET A 517 -17.48 -27.52 24.10
CA MET A 517 -17.10 -28.39 25.23
C MET A 517 -18.33 -28.75 26.05
N LYS A 518 -18.50 -30.04 26.40
CA LYS A 518 -19.65 -30.47 27.22
C LYS A 518 -19.40 -30.09 28.67
N LEU A 519 -20.49 -29.83 29.40
CA LEU A 519 -20.46 -29.38 30.80
C LEU A 519 -19.57 -30.27 31.68
N ARG A 520 -19.72 -31.60 31.54
CA ARG A 520 -18.98 -32.63 32.29
C ARG A 520 -17.49 -32.72 32.00
N ASP A 521 -17.04 -32.18 30.87
CA ASP A 521 -15.63 -32.26 30.46
C ASP A 521 -14.83 -31.07 31.02
N ILE A 522 -15.50 -30.17 31.75
CA ILE A 522 -14.92 -28.90 32.21
C ILE A 522 -14.18 -29.12 33.52
N PRO A 523 -12.90 -28.75 33.59
CA PRO A 523 -12.16 -29.04 34.80
C PRO A 523 -12.63 -28.22 36.00
N SER A 524 -12.59 -28.87 37.16
CA SER A 524 -12.84 -28.25 38.47
C SER A 524 -11.99 -26.99 38.67
N ALA A 525 -12.55 -26.03 39.41
CA ALA A 525 -11.84 -24.82 39.82
C ALA A 525 -10.77 -25.07 40.89
N ARG A 526 -10.87 -26.18 41.63
CA ARG A 526 -9.84 -26.66 42.56
C ARG A 526 -9.05 -27.77 41.90
N LEU A 527 -7.73 -27.64 41.85
CA LEU A 527 -6.84 -28.72 41.47
C LEU A 527 -6.44 -29.49 42.72
N ASN A 528 -6.41 -30.82 42.63
CA ASN A 528 -5.96 -31.68 43.71
C ASN A 528 -4.67 -32.37 43.28
N HIS A 529 -3.62 -32.25 44.08
CA HIS A 529 -2.37 -32.98 43.91
C HIS A 529 -2.36 -34.21 44.81
N ALA A 530 -2.84 -35.35 44.28
CA ALA A 530 -2.93 -36.60 45.04
C ALA A 530 -1.55 -37.17 45.42
N GLU A 531 -0.51 -36.76 44.70
CA GLU A 531 0.89 -37.08 44.94
C GLU A 531 1.53 -36.23 46.06
N ALA A 532 0.82 -35.23 46.58
CA ALA A 532 1.33 -34.40 47.66
C ALA A 532 1.63 -35.24 48.91
N THR A 533 2.85 -35.10 49.43
CA THR A 533 3.34 -35.90 50.56
C THR A 533 2.88 -35.36 51.90
N ARG A 534 2.64 -34.05 52.00
CA ARG A 534 2.21 -33.34 53.21
C ARG A 534 1.36 -32.13 52.84
N THR A 535 0.41 -31.78 53.70
CA THR A 535 -0.35 -30.53 53.60
C THR A 535 -0.07 -29.70 54.85
N ILE A 536 0.43 -28.49 54.65
CA ILE A 536 0.76 -27.53 55.72
C ILE A 536 -0.31 -26.44 55.70
N PRO A 537 -1.17 -26.35 56.74
CA PRO A 537 -2.15 -25.27 56.84
C PRO A 537 -1.44 -23.94 57.06
N LEU A 538 -1.95 -22.89 56.42
CA LEU A 538 -1.43 -21.55 56.52
C LEU A 538 -2.30 -20.69 57.46
N SER A 539 -1.65 -19.81 58.20
CA SER A 539 -2.27 -18.87 59.14
C SER A 539 -2.67 -17.58 58.39
N SER A 540 -3.75 -16.88 58.78
CA SER A 540 -4.13 -15.61 58.12
C SER A 540 -3.83 -14.34 58.95
N PRO A 541 -2.69 -14.18 59.65
CA PRO A 541 -2.37 -12.92 60.32
C PRO A 541 -1.93 -11.90 59.27
N SER A 542 -2.87 -11.08 58.82
CA SER A 542 -2.59 -10.00 57.88
C SER A 542 -2.34 -8.69 58.63
N PRO A 543 -1.15 -8.07 58.59
CA PRO A 543 -0.93 -6.72 59.11
C PRO A 543 -1.86 -5.69 58.43
N PRO A 544 -2.14 -4.51 59.01
CA PRO A 544 -2.94 -3.50 58.33
C PRO A 544 -2.37 -3.15 56.94
N SER A 545 -3.23 -3.03 55.94
CA SER A 545 -2.81 -2.64 54.58
C SER A 545 -2.63 -1.13 54.49
N ARG A 546 -1.64 -0.68 53.71
CA ARG A 546 -1.39 0.74 53.44
C ARG A 546 -2.36 1.27 52.38
N PRO A 547 -2.57 2.60 52.32
CA PRO A 547 -3.37 3.20 51.26
C PRO A 547 -2.86 2.82 49.85
N LEU A 548 -3.76 2.40 48.96
CA LEU A 548 -3.42 1.93 47.61
C LEU A 548 -2.52 2.92 46.83
N ALA A 549 -2.76 4.22 46.99
CA ALA A 549 -1.97 5.26 46.33
C ALA A 549 -0.49 5.25 46.76
N GLU A 550 -0.21 4.92 48.03
CA GLU A 550 1.16 4.80 48.54
C GLU A 550 1.83 3.52 48.01
N VAL A 551 1.11 2.40 48.03
CA VAL A 551 1.58 1.12 47.49
C VAL A 551 1.95 1.25 46.01
N LEU A 552 1.08 1.87 45.20
CA LEU A 552 1.34 2.10 43.77
C LEU A 552 2.60 2.94 43.53
N ARG A 553 2.80 4.01 44.32
CA ARG A 553 3.99 4.87 44.21
C ARG A 553 5.27 4.17 44.67
N ALA A 554 5.18 3.38 45.74
CA ALA A 554 6.31 2.65 46.31
C ALA A 554 6.68 1.38 45.51
N ARG A 555 5.79 0.89 44.65
CA ARG A 555 6.02 -0.35 43.90
C ARG A 555 7.28 -0.26 43.03
N ARG A 556 8.25 -1.11 43.34
CA ARG A 556 9.49 -1.36 42.59
C ARG A 556 9.72 -2.86 42.39
N SER A 557 10.58 -3.20 41.44
CA SER A 557 11.18 -4.53 41.30
C SER A 557 12.48 -4.55 42.09
N ILE A 558 12.52 -5.30 43.18
CA ILE A 558 13.66 -5.40 44.10
C ILE A 558 14.29 -6.77 43.86
N ARG A 559 15.55 -6.76 43.39
CA ARG A 559 16.29 -7.96 42.97
C ARG A 559 17.42 -8.35 43.93
N ASP A 560 17.72 -7.51 44.92
CA ASP A 560 18.71 -7.80 45.96
C ASP A 560 18.00 -8.38 47.20
N PHE A 561 18.14 -9.68 47.36
CA PHE A 561 17.48 -10.46 48.41
C PHE A 561 18.41 -10.62 49.62
N ALA A 562 17.88 -10.41 50.83
CA ALA A 562 18.63 -10.64 52.06
C ALA A 562 18.94 -12.13 52.24
N PRO A 563 20.05 -12.49 52.92
CA PRO A 563 20.34 -13.89 53.25
C PRO A 563 19.43 -14.47 54.34
N ALA A 564 18.78 -13.61 55.14
CA ALA A 564 17.87 -14.03 56.21
C ALA A 564 16.64 -14.78 55.66
N PRO A 565 16.10 -15.79 56.38
CA PRO A 565 14.88 -16.49 55.98
C PRO A 565 13.67 -15.56 55.99
N LEU A 566 12.73 -15.78 55.07
CA LEU A 566 11.39 -15.19 55.14
C LEU A 566 10.58 -15.96 56.20
N LEU A 567 9.72 -15.30 56.98
CA LEU A 567 8.87 -16.02 57.95
C LEU A 567 7.69 -16.70 57.24
N LEU A 568 7.28 -17.89 57.70
CA LEU A 568 6.10 -18.58 57.16
C LEU A 568 4.84 -17.69 57.23
N ASP A 569 4.64 -16.94 58.32
CA ASP A 569 3.51 -16.03 58.47
C ASP A 569 3.52 -14.89 57.42
N GLU A 570 4.69 -14.41 56.98
CA GLU A 570 4.80 -13.39 55.92
C GLU A 570 4.42 -13.97 54.55
N LEU A 571 4.92 -15.18 54.24
CA LEU A 571 4.51 -15.91 53.03
C LEU A 571 3.01 -16.22 53.05
N SER A 572 2.50 -16.57 54.22
CA SER A 572 1.09 -16.87 54.47
C SER A 572 0.20 -15.65 54.20
N ALA A 573 0.54 -14.50 54.79
CA ALA A 573 -0.15 -13.24 54.56
C ALA A 573 -0.11 -12.80 53.08
N PHE A 574 1.02 -13.05 52.40
CA PHE A 574 1.14 -12.79 50.97
C PHE A 574 0.15 -13.64 50.15
N LEU A 575 0.10 -14.96 50.38
CA LEU A 575 -0.77 -15.89 49.67
C LEU A 575 -2.27 -15.63 49.95
N ASP A 576 -2.61 -15.29 51.20
CA ASP A 576 -3.96 -14.93 51.61
C ASP A 576 -4.47 -13.73 50.81
N ARG A 577 -3.70 -12.63 50.78
CA ARG A 577 -4.08 -11.39 50.07
C ARG A 577 -4.02 -11.48 48.55
N ALA A 578 -3.11 -12.28 48.01
CA ALA A 578 -2.85 -12.26 46.58
C ALA A 578 -3.72 -13.25 45.80
N ALA A 579 -4.09 -14.39 46.41
CA ALA A 579 -4.58 -15.53 45.63
C ALA A 579 -5.66 -16.40 46.28
N ARG A 580 -6.02 -16.19 47.56
CA ARG A 580 -7.01 -17.02 48.24
C ARG A 580 -8.39 -16.93 47.57
N VAL A 581 -9.14 -18.04 47.63
CA VAL A 581 -10.55 -18.05 47.24
C VAL A 581 -11.38 -17.40 48.34
N GLU A 582 -12.01 -16.27 48.00
CA GLU A 582 -12.94 -15.54 48.90
C GLU A 582 -14.36 -16.10 48.85
N GLY A 583 -14.70 -16.82 47.78
CA GLY A 583 -16.00 -17.43 47.54
C GLY A 583 -16.10 -18.03 46.15
N TRP A 584 -17.22 -18.67 45.83
CA TRP A 584 -17.46 -19.27 44.52
C TRP A 584 -18.93 -19.20 44.09
N LEU A 585 -19.16 -19.28 42.78
CA LEU A 585 -20.48 -19.33 42.13
C LEU A 585 -20.56 -20.58 41.25
N GLY A 586 -21.71 -21.28 41.29
CA GLY A 586 -22.00 -22.46 40.44
C GLY A 586 -22.12 -23.78 41.23
N ARG A 587 -22.55 -24.85 40.56
CA ARG A 587 -22.48 -26.24 41.06
C ARG A 587 -21.10 -26.83 40.77
N ASP A 588 -20.68 -27.87 41.50
CA ASP A 588 -19.31 -28.42 41.53
C ASP A 588 -18.58 -28.56 40.19
N GLU A 589 -19.29 -28.90 39.12
CA GLU A 589 -18.73 -29.09 37.77
C GLU A 589 -18.41 -27.78 37.01
N TRP A 590 -18.95 -26.64 37.46
CA TRP A 590 -18.82 -25.33 36.78
C TRP A 590 -18.51 -24.17 37.72
N GLN A 591 -17.90 -24.46 38.86
CA GLN A 591 -17.55 -23.44 39.82
C GLN A 591 -16.65 -22.36 39.19
N THR A 592 -16.98 -21.11 39.50
CA THR A 592 -16.12 -19.94 39.27
C THR A 592 -15.78 -19.37 40.62
N THR A 593 -14.51 -19.02 40.84
CA THR A 593 -14.05 -18.52 42.14
C THR A 593 -13.97 -17.00 42.11
N ARG A 594 -14.16 -16.38 43.26
CA ARG A 594 -13.81 -14.98 43.52
C ARG A 594 -12.43 -14.97 44.16
N ARG A 595 -11.49 -14.28 43.54
CA ARG A 595 -10.10 -14.09 44.02
C ARG A 595 -9.70 -12.62 43.88
N PRO A 596 -8.65 -12.16 44.57
CA PRO A 596 -8.22 -10.75 44.53
C PRO A 596 -7.77 -10.25 43.15
N SER A 597 -7.17 -11.13 42.33
CA SER A 597 -6.79 -10.81 40.95
C SER A 597 -7.94 -11.06 39.98
N ALA A 598 -8.08 -10.18 38.97
CA ALA A 598 -9.03 -10.40 37.88
C ALA A 598 -8.65 -11.62 37.03
N SER A 599 -9.67 -12.31 36.50
CA SER A 599 -9.50 -13.40 35.53
C SER A 599 -10.65 -13.45 34.53
N GLY A 600 -10.31 -13.67 33.26
CA GLY A 600 -11.26 -13.83 32.16
C GLY A 600 -12.36 -14.84 32.48
N GLY A 601 -13.59 -14.35 32.62
CA GLY A 601 -14.76 -15.19 32.86
C GLY A 601 -14.78 -15.89 34.22
N GLY A 602 -13.96 -15.44 35.18
CA GLY A 602 -13.85 -16.00 36.54
C GLY A 602 -13.24 -17.40 36.58
N ARG A 603 -12.39 -17.74 35.60
CA ARG A 603 -11.87 -19.10 35.43
C ARG A 603 -10.66 -19.42 36.29
N HIS A 604 -9.86 -18.41 36.68
CA HIS A 604 -8.68 -18.54 37.55
C HIS A 604 -7.86 -19.79 37.24
N SER A 605 -7.36 -19.88 36.01
CA SER A 605 -6.64 -21.08 35.55
C SER A 605 -5.21 -21.18 36.04
N ILE A 606 -4.65 -20.09 36.56
CA ILE A 606 -3.26 -20.02 37.00
C ILE A 606 -3.15 -20.64 38.39
N GLU A 607 -2.37 -21.69 38.48
CA GLU A 607 -1.96 -22.37 39.71
C GLU A 607 -0.60 -21.85 40.17
N LEU A 608 -0.40 -21.96 41.47
CA LEU A 608 0.71 -21.36 42.21
C LEU A 608 1.61 -22.46 42.74
N TYR A 609 2.73 -22.68 42.05
CA TYR A 609 3.77 -23.58 42.52
C TYR A 609 4.91 -22.77 43.14
N LEU A 610 5.34 -23.13 44.34
CA LEU A 610 6.37 -22.44 45.10
C LEU A 610 7.59 -23.33 45.22
N VAL A 611 8.74 -22.86 44.75
CA VAL A 611 10.06 -23.41 45.06
C VAL A 611 10.61 -22.63 46.25
N VAL A 612 10.50 -23.24 47.43
CA VAL A 612 10.86 -22.69 48.73
C VAL A 612 12.31 -23.07 49.03
N ARG A 613 13.19 -22.07 49.11
CA ARG A 613 14.60 -22.25 49.47
C ARG A 613 14.86 -22.01 50.95
N ASN A 614 14.37 -20.88 51.47
CA ASN A 614 14.74 -20.41 52.81
C ASN A 614 13.58 -19.66 53.48
N VAL A 615 12.70 -20.41 54.13
CA VAL A 615 11.55 -19.89 54.88
C VAL A 615 11.58 -20.49 56.29
N ASP A 616 11.55 -19.66 57.31
CA ASP A 616 11.49 -20.13 58.70
C ASP A 616 10.11 -20.73 59.00
N GLY A 617 10.10 -21.94 59.55
CA GLY A 617 8.88 -22.73 59.78
C GLY A 617 8.41 -23.56 58.59
N LEU A 618 9.15 -23.60 57.46
CA LEU A 618 8.81 -24.40 56.29
C LEU A 618 10.05 -25.09 55.69
N GLU A 619 9.98 -26.40 55.54
CA GLU A 619 11.07 -27.18 54.92
C GLU A 619 11.33 -26.73 53.47
N PRO A 620 12.60 -26.67 53.02
CA PRO A 620 12.91 -26.39 51.62
C PRO A 620 12.33 -27.46 50.66
N GLY A 621 11.74 -27.02 49.55
CA GLY A 621 11.14 -27.91 48.55
C GLY A 621 10.20 -27.22 47.57
N ALA A 622 9.52 -28.02 46.73
CA ALA A 622 8.47 -27.57 45.83
C ALA A 622 7.09 -27.85 46.42
N TYR A 623 6.21 -26.84 46.35
CA TYR A 623 4.88 -26.85 46.91
C TYR A 623 3.84 -26.38 45.90
N HIS A 624 2.62 -26.89 45.99
CA HIS A 624 1.43 -26.27 45.39
C HIS A 624 0.66 -25.51 46.46
N TYR A 625 0.20 -24.30 46.15
CA TYR A 625 -0.71 -23.57 47.02
C TYR A 625 -2.16 -23.91 46.70
N ASP A 626 -2.87 -24.53 47.65
CA ASP A 626 -4.31 -24.73 47.56
C ASP A 626 -5.05 -23.49 48.06
N PRO A 627 -5.66 -22.70 47.17
CA PRO A 627 -6.27 -21.43 47.51
C PRO A 627 -7.63 -21.59 48.21
N PHE A 628 -8.21 -22.80 48.24
CA PHE A 628 -9.46 -23.08 48.95
C PHE A 628 -9.21 -23.37 50.43
N ALA A 629 -8.26 -24.26 50.72
CA ALA A 629 -7.91 -24.60 52.10
C ALA A 629 -6.97 -23.57 52.75
N HIS A 630 -6.36 -22.68 51.95
CA HIS A 630 -5.25 -21.84 52.38
C HIS A 630 -4.16 -22.72 53.01
N ALA A 631 -3.54 -23.54 52.17
CA ALA A 631 -2.55 -24.53 52.59
C ALA A 631 -1.49 -24.74 51.51
N LEU A 632 -0.31 -25.21 51.91
CA LEU A 632 0.75 -25.65 51.01
C LEU A 632 0.80 -27.17 50.96
N GLU A 633 0.76 -27.73 49.75
CA GLU A 633 0.86 -29.16 49.47
C GLU A 633 2.27 -29.47 48.99
N GLN A 634 3.05 -30.24 49.75
CA GLN A 634 4.44 -30.56 49.42
C GLN A 634 4.52 -31.60 48.31
N LEU A 635 5.04 -31.19 47.15
CA LEU A 635 5.16 -32.05 45.96
C LEU A 635 6.53 -32.74 45.88
N GLN A 636 7.59 -32.03 46.27
CA GLN A 636 8.96 -32.55 46.18
C GLN A 636 9.84 -31.91 47.27
N PRO A 637 10.73 -32.65 47.95
CA PRO A 637 11.75 -32.06 48.82
C PRO A 637 12.80 -31.28 48.01
N TRP A 638 13.58 -30.44 48.68
CA TRP A 638 14.68 -29.72 48.02
C TRP A 638 15.67 -30.67 47.33
N SER A 639 16.10 -30.28 46.13
CA SER A 639 17.01 -31.08 45.28
C SER A 639 17.86 -30.17 44.41
N SER A 640 18.90 -30.73 43.79
CA SER A 640 19.71 -30.02 42.79
C SER A 640 18.90 -29.60 41.56
N GLU A 641 17.82 -30.30 41.24
CA GLU A 641 16.90 -29.93 40.15
C GLU A 641 16.15 -28.63 40.49
N LEU A 642 15.65 -28.48 41.71
CA LEU A 642 14.97 -27.25 42.15
C LEU A 642 15.93 -26.06 42.26
N ASP A 643 17.18 -26.33 42.64
CA ASP A 643 18.26 -25.33 42.64
C ASP A 643 18.55 -24.82 41.22
N ASP A 644 18.73 -25.73 40.25
CA ASP A 644 18.91 -25.38 38.82
C ASP A 644 17.69 -24.62 38.27
N LEU A 645 16.48 -25.10 38.55
CA LEU A 645 15.25 -24.47 38.11
C LEU A 645 15.16 -23.01 38.55
N GLN A 646 15.44 -22.74 39.84
CA GLN A 646 15.44 -21.38 40.37
C GLN A 646 16.55 -20.53 39.73
N HIS A 647 17.77 -21.07 39.60
CA HIS A 647 18.87 -20.35 38.98
C HIS A 647 18.56 -19.98 37.53
N ARG A 648 18.01 -20.92 36.77
CA ARG A 648 17.73 -20.78 35.34
C ARG A 648 16.58 -19.81 35.06
N LEU A 649 15.47 -19.90 35.80
CA LEU A 649 14.26 -19.11 35.53
C LEU A 649 14.23 -17.75 36.22
N LEU A 650 14.94 -17.60 37.35
CA LEU A 650 14.97 -16.38 38.14
C LEU A 650 16.35 -15.73 38.15
N CYS A 651 17.38 -16.37 38.71
CA CYS A 651 18.68 -15.72 38.93
C CYS A 651 19.31 -15.23 37.63
N ARG A 652 19.38 -16.09 36.61
CA ARG A 652 19.92 -15.75 35.28
C ARG A 652 19.06 -14.70 34.57
N ALA A 653 17.74 -14.81 34.67
CA ALA A 653 16.80 -13.88 34.04
C ALA A 653 16.84 -12.48 34.66
N MET A 654 17.09 -12.39 35.97
CA MET A 654 17.25 -11.14 36.71
C MET A 654 18.69 -10.62 36.71
N MET A 655 19.65 -11.42 36.25
CA MET A 655 21.09 -11.16 36.34
C MET A 655 21.55 -10.93 37.80
N VAL A 656 21.16 -11.83 38.70
CA VAL A 656 21.53 -11.79 40.12
C VAL A 656 22.25 -13.05 40.56
N GLU A 657 23.17 -12.90 41.50
CA GLU A 657 23.91 -14.02 42.09
C GLU A 657 23.17 -14.65 43.27
N LYS A 658 22.52 -13.81 44.10
CA LYS A 658 21.81 -14.27 45.30
C LYS A 658 20.40 -14.76 44.93
N PRO A 659 20.05 -16.03 45.19
CA PRO A 659 18.72 -16.54 44.92
C PRO A 659 17.69 -15.98 45.91
N PRO A 660 16.43 -15.81 45.50
CA PRO A 660 15.36 -15.43 46.41
C PRO A 660 15.01 -16.57 47.37
N GLN A 661 14.40 -16.23 48.50
CA GLN A 661 13.89 -17.18 49.49
C GLN A 661 12.78 -18.07 48.92
N VAL A 662 11.90 -17.50 48.09
CA VAL A 662 10.77 -18.19 47.45
C VAL A 662 10.71 -17.83 45.97
N SER A 663 10.47 -18.83 45.13
CA SER A 663 10.21 -18.66 43.69
C SER A 663 8.82 -19.19 43.37
N PHE A 664 8.00 -18.37 42.73
CA PHE A 664 6.75 -18.82 42.17
C PHE A 664 6.96 -19.24 40.72
N TYR A 665 6.50 -20.44 40.40
CA TYR A 665 6.33 -20.96 39.05
C TYR A 665 4.84 -20.93 38.72
N LEU A 666 4.43 -19.99 37.87
CA LEU A 666 3.01 -19.75 37.58
C LEU A 666 2.60 -20.53 36.33
N ALA A 667 1.78 -21.56 36.52
CA ALA A 667 1.33 -22.43 35.43
C ALA A 667 -0.18 -22.38 35.27
N SER A 668 -0.66 -22.21 34.04
CA SER A 668 -2.09 -22.16 33.74
C SER A 668 -2.61 -23.51 33.27
N TYR A 669 -3.61 -24.05 33.96
CA TYR A 669 -4.36 -25.21 33.49
C TYR A 669 -5.31 -24.77 32.37
N PHE A 670 -4.79 -24.75 31.14
CA PHE A 670 -5.38 -23.99 30.03
C PHE A 670 -6.82 -24.43 29.68
N ARG A 671 -7.18 -25.69 29.94
CA ARG A 671 -8.53 -26.22 29.71
C ARG A 671 -9.61 -25.46 30.48
N ARG A 672 -9.28 -24.88 31.64
CA ARG A 672 -10.23 -24.04 32.40
C ARG A 672 -10.60 -22.76 31.67
N VAL A 673 -9.71 -22.20 30.85
CA VAL A 673 -10.00 -21.01 30.02
C VAL A 673 -10.59 -21.43 28.68
N GLN A 674 -10.01 -22.48 28.09
CA GLN A 674 -10.41 -23.00 26.80
C GLN A 674 -11.87 -23.42 26.77
N CYS A 675 -12.48 -23.84 27.88
CA CYS A 675 -13.90 -24.19 27.89
C CYS A 675 -14.86 -23.02 27.58
N LYS A 676 -14.39 -21.77 27.72
CA LYS A 676 -15.18 -20.56 27.51
C LYS A 676 -14.66 -19.69 26.36
N TYR A 677 -13.34 -19.67 26.15
CA TYR A 677 -12.68 -18.76 25.21
C TYR A 677 -11.92 -19.50 24.11
N GLY A 678 -12.67 -20.17 23.22
CA GLY A 678 -12.11 -20.89 22.09
C GLY A 678 -11.44 -19.93 21.10
N GLY A 679 -10.22 -20.27 20.66
CA GLY A 679 -9.42 -19.41 19.79
C GLY A 679 -8.79 -18.19 20.48
N MET A 680 -9.08 -17.92 21.75
CA MET A 680 -8.45 -16.83 22.53
C MET A 680 -7.79 -17.29 23.82
N THR A 681 -7.69 -18.61 24.05
CA THR A 681 -7.21 -19.21 25.30
C THR A 681 -5.89 -18.58 25.78
N LEU A 682 -4.85 -18.56 24.94
CA LEU A 682 -3.54 -17.99 25.28
C LEU A 682 -3.63 -16.49 25.60
N SER A 683 -4.39 -15.74 24.81
CA SER A 683 -4.56 -14.29 25.01
C SER A 683 -5.20 -13.97 26.36
N VAL A 684 -6.20 -14.74 26.77
CA VAL A 684 -6.84 -14.58 28.08
C VAL A 684 -5.88 -14.99 29.19
N ILE A 685 -5.18 -16.13 29.05
CA ILE A 685 -4.22 -16.61 30.04
C ILE A 685 -3.14 -15.55 30.32
N TYR A 686 -2.51 -14.98 29.30
CA TYR A 686 -1.45 -13.98 29.52
C TYR A 686 -1.95 -12.67 30.13
N ARG A 687 -3.20 -12.26 29.84
CA ARG A 687 -3.83 -11.11 30.50
C ARG A 687 -4.08 -11.40 31.98
N ASP A 688 -4.59 -12.59 32.30
CA ASP A 688 -4.79 -13.04 33.68
C ASP A 688 -3.47 -13.12 34.43
N THR A 689 -2.39 -13.60 33.78
CA THR A 689 -1.04 -13.64 34.35
C THR A 689 -0.54 -12.23 34.67
N GLY A 690 -0.73 -11.26 33.76
CA GLY A 690 -0.39 -9.86 34.02
C GLY A 690 -1.16 -9.26 35.22
N CYS A 691 -2.45 -9.57 35.35
CA CYS A 691 -3.27 -9.15 36.49
C CYS A 691 -2.74 -9.74 37.81
N LEU A 692 -2.38 -11.03 37.80
CA LEU A 692 -1.85 -11.71 38.98
C LEU A 692 -0.47 -11.19 39.36
N ILE A 693 0.44 -11.00 38.39
CA ILE A 693 1.77 -10.43 38.62
C ILE A 693 1.67 -9.04 39.25
N GLN A 694 0.77 -8.19 38.75
CA GLN A 694 0.59 -6.86 39.35
C GLN A 694 0.02 -6.96 40.76
N THR A 695 -0.92 -7.87 41.02
CA THR A 695 -1.43 -8.15 42.36
C THR A 695 -0.30 -8.59 43.30
N PHE A 696 0.57 -9.49 42.83
CA PHE A 696 1.76 -9.95 43.55
C PHE A 696 2.71 -8.79 43.86
N TYR A 697 2.96 -7.93 42.87
CA TYR A 697 3.77 -6.73 43.07
C TYR A 697 3.18 -5.84 44.16
N LEU A 698 1.87 -5.57 44.14
CA LEU A 698 1.23 -4.66 45.08
C LEU A 698 1.22 -5.24 46.50
N VAL A 699 0.80 -6.50 46.66
CA VAL A 699 0.76 -7.20 47.96
C VAL A 699 2.16 -7.29 48.57
N ALA A 700 3.17 -7.69 47.80
CA ALA A 700 4.53 -7.73 48.33
C ALA A 700 5.10 -6.33 48.60
N THR A 701 4.69 -5.26 47.89
CA THR A 701 5.02 -3.89 48.36
C THR A 701 4.35 -3.59 49.67
N ASP A 702 3.05 -3.84 49.79
CA ASP A 702 2.28 -3.62 51.02
C ASP A 702 2.92 -4.28 52.25
N LEU A 703 3.40 -5.52 52.08
CA LEU A 703 4.09 -6.30 53.12
C LEU A 703 5.58 -5.96 53.29
N GLY A 704 6.14 -5.03 52.51
CA GLY A 704 7.56 -4.65 52.62
C GLY A 704 8.55 -5.67 52.04
N LEU A 705 8.08 -6.62 51.23
CA LEU A 705 8.88 -7.71 50.68
C LEU A 705 9.60 -7.33 49.38
N ALA A 706 10.80 -7.89 49.19
CA ALA A 706 11.51 -7.89 47.93
C ALA A 706 10.83 -8.79 46.91
N ARG A 707 10.81 -8.35 45.64
CA ARG A 707 9.97 -8.95 44.62
C ARG A 707 10.40 -8.61 43.21
N CYS A 708 10.32 -9.59 42.31
CA CYS A 708 10.52 -9.35 40.89
C CYS A 708 9.90 -10.47 40.05
N ALA A 709 9.08 -10.11 39.08
CA ALA A 709 8.65 -11.04 38.04
C ALA A 709 9.75 -11.25 36.98
N THR A 710 9.78 -12.41 36.33
CA THR A 710 10.58 -12.64 35.12
C THR A 710 9.70 -13.11 33.97
N ALA A 711 10.08 -12.73 32.75
CA ALA A 711 9.36 -13.08 31.53
C ALA A 711 9.85 -14.40 30.90
N THR A 712 10.86 -15.04 31.47
CA THR A 712 11.35 -16.34 31.00
C THR A 712 10.25 -17.37 31.20
N ILE A 713 9.82 -18.01 30.12
CA ILE A 713 8.83 -19.08 30.12
C ILE A 713 9.40 -20.31 29.43
N GLU A 714 8.96 -21.47 29.86
CA GLU A 714 9.32 -22.74 29.23
C GLU A 714 8.19 -23.14 28.29
N ALA A 715 8.52 -23.51 27.05
CA ALA A 715 7.52 -23.95 26.08
C ALA A 715 6.76 -25.19 26.57
N GLU A 716 7.47 -26.10 27.24
CA GLU A 716 6.92 -27.25 27.95
C GLU A 716 7.37 -27.20 29.41
N PRO A 717 6.47 -27.44 30.39
CA PRO A 717 6.86 -27.55 31.79
C PRO A 717 7.85 -28.70 32.02
N THR A 718 9.09 -28.34 32.37
CA THR A 718 10.16 -29.31 32.67
C THR A 718 10.25 -29.77 34.13
N PRO A 719 9.77 -29.04 35.17
CA PRO A 719 9.93 -29.48 36.55
C PRO A 719 9.32 -30.86 36.83
N SER A 720 10.05 -31.74 37.52
CA SER A 720 9.59 -33.10 37.81
C SER A 720 8.28 -33.15 38.60
N PHE A 721 8.04 -32.18 39.50
CA PHE A 721 6.78 -32.07 40.24
C PHE A 721 5.53 -31.74 39.38
N LEU A 722 5.72 -31.37 38.10
CA LEU A 722 4.63 -31.20 37.13
C LEU A 722 4.56 -32.33 36.10
N GLY A 723 5.36 -33.40 36.25
CA GLY A 723 5.48 -34.47 35.26
C GLY A 723 4.14 -35.07 34.83
N ALA A 724 3.22 -35.32 35.77
CA ALA A 724 1.90 -35.88 35.50
C ALA A 724 0.95 -34.91 34.75
N TYR A 725 1.26 -33.61 34.74
CA TYR A 725 0.42 -32.54 34.19
C TYR A 725 1.11 -31.77 33.05
N ARG A 726 2.26 -32.24 32.56
CA ARG A 726 3.07 -31.53 31.55
C ARG A 726 2.25 -31.09 30.34
N ASP A 727 1.44 -31.97 29.77
CA ASP A 727 0.63 -31.70 28.57
C ASP A 727 -0.64 -30.87 28.85
N SER A 728 -0.90 -30.62 30.12
CA SER A 728 -2.08 -29.94 30.63
C SER A 728 -1.80 -28.50 31.06
N PHE A 729 -0.54 -28.17 31.30
CA PHE A 729 -0.12 -26.87 31.80
C PHE A 729 0.63 -26.04 30.77
N ILE A 730 0.45 -24.73 30.89
CA ILE A 730 1.24 -23.73 30.18
C ILE A 730 1.99 -22.94 31.24
N HIS A 731 3.32 -22.91 31.18
CA HIS A 731 4.11 -22.02 32.03
C HIS A 731 3.91 -20.57 31.56
N THR A 732 3.44 -19.70 32.46
CA THR A 732 3.02 -18.34 32.10
C THR A 732 3.95 -17.25 32.60
N ALA A 733 4.59 -17.44 33.77
CA ALA A 733 5.53 -16.49 34.35
C ALA A 733 6.22 -17.08 35.59
N ASN A 734 7.28 -16.39 36.04
CA ASN A 734 7.88 -16.63 37.34
C ASN A 734 7.87 -15.37 38.20
N PHE A 735 7.92 -15.53 39.52
CA PHE A 735 7.99 -14.42 40.46
C PHE A 735 8.91 -14.75 41.63
N ALA A 736 9.90 -13.90 41.87
CA ALA A 736 10.76 -13.96 43.05
C ALA A 736 10.11 -13.24 44.23
N LEU A 737 10.18 -13.82 45.43
CA LEU A 737 9.74 -13.20 46.67
C LEU A 737 10.77 -13.44 47.78
N GLY A 738 11.01 -12.43 48.60
CA GLY A 738 11.98 -12.51 49.68
C GLY A 738 12.03 -11.27 50.55
N LEU A 739 13.00 -11.22 51.45
CA LEU A 739 13.30 -10.01 52.22
C LEU A 739 14.25 -9.10 51.43
N PRO A 740 14.09 -7.77 51.48
CA PRO A 740 15.03 -6.85 50.85
C PRO A 740 16.36 -6.82 51.62
N ALA A 741 17.49 -6.81 50.91
CA ALA A 741 18.81 -6.73 51.55
C ALA A 741 19.11 -5.36 52.20
N SER A 742 18.35 -4.32 51.83
CA SER A 742 18.43 -2.96 52.39
C SER A 742 17.03 -2.37 52.54
N GLU A 743 16.83 -1.50 53.55
CA GLU A 743 15.55 -0.83 53.80
C GLU A 743 15.21 0.20 52.70
N GLU A 744 16.24 0.82 52.09
CA GLU A 744 16.09 1.71 50.95
C GLU A 744 16.55 1.01 49.66
N PRO A 745 15.63 0.62 48.76
CA PRO A 745 16.04 0.03 47.49
C PRO A 745 16.86 1.04 46.68
N SER A 746 18.04 0.63 46.20
CA SER A 746 18.86 1.46 45.31
C SER A 746 18.02 1.88 44.11
N ASN A 747 17.68 3.17 44.05
CA ASN A 747 16.88 3.69 42.96
C ASN A 747 17.83 3.83 41.76
N PRO A 748 17.58 3.16 40.62
CA PRO A 748 18.25 3.58 39.38
C PRO A 748 17.93 5.07 39.18
N ASP A 749 18.85 5.83 38.57
CA ASP A 749 18.72 7.28 38.33
C ASP A 749 17.42 7.61 37.56
N PHE A 750 16.32 7.72 38.30
CA PHE A 750 15.00 7.98 37.77
C PHE A 750 14.85 9.48 37.68
N ARG A 751 14.98 10.01 36.46
CA ARG A 751 14.71 11.43 36.21
C ARG A 751 13.19 11.66 36.27
N PRO A 752 12.67 12.43 37.24
CA PRO A 752 11.25 12.71 37.30
C PRO A 752 10.82 13.52 36.06
N LEU A 753 9.61 13.26 35.57
CA LEU A 753 8.97 14.13 34.56
C LEU A 753 8.77 15.52 35.21
N THR A 754 9.56 16.50 34.79
CA THR A 754 9.37 17.90 35.18
C THR A 754 8.21 18.47 34.36
N ASN A 755 7.21 19.06 35.02
CA ASN A 755 6.09 19.75 34.35
C ASN A 755 6.50 21.12 33.76
N GLY A 756 7.68 21.21 33.14
CA GLY A 756 8.24 22.46 32.62
C GLY A 756 8.86 22.24 31.24
N THR A 757 8.42 23.05 30.26
CA THR A 757 8.95 23.22 28.90
C THR A 757 10.20 22.42 28.55
N ALA A 758 10.00 21.19 28.07
CA ALA A 758 11.07 20.38 27.48
C ALA A 758 11.76 21.18 26.36
N THR A 759 13.07 21.39 26.50
CA THR A 759 13.92 21.89 25.42
C THR A 759 13.94 20.89 24.27
N GLY A 760 14.18 21.34 23.03
CA GLY A 760 14.01 20.55 21.80
C GLY A 760 14.80 19.22 21.74
N GLU A 761 15.79 19.01 22.60
CA GLU A 761 16.52 17.74 22.72
C GLU A 761 15.79 16.66 23.52
N GLU A 762 14.89 17.01 24.46
CA GLU A 762 14.18 16.05 25.33
C GLU A 762 12.93 15.43 24.67
N ARG A 763 12.60 15.83 23.44
CA ARG A 763 11.43 15.33 22.68
C ARG A 763 11.74 14.18 21.71
N ARG A 764 12.95 13.63 21.69
CA ARG A 764 13.34 12.54 20.80
C ARG A 764 13.02 11.16 21.35
#